data_AF-A0A812IC31-F1
#
_entry.id   AF-A0A812IC31-F1
#
_cell.length_a   1.000
_cell.length_b   1.000
_cell.length_c   1.000
_cell.angle_alpha   90.00
_cell.angle_beta   90.00
_cell.angle_gamma   90.00
#
_symmetry.space_group_name_H-M   'P 1'
#
loop_
_entity.id
_entity.type
_entity.pdbx_description
1 polymer ?
#
loop_
_entity_poly.entity_id
_entity_poly.type
_entity_poly.pdbx_seq_one_letter_code
_entity_poly.pdbx_strand_id
1 'polypeptide(L)'
;MAQHSLCIVGAGPAGLQLGHLLEKDASQPGDFVIFEKADTPGNFFRRFPVHRMLISLNKRHTRSQSAEFRMRHDWNSLIGTGDVGISPVTARTTELYPHADVVATYLEDFGYHLQKKILYNSEVLRVLPSSGHFDLDLARPSGRERHRCGRVVLASGLKPNKPSDIIGEELLLGYEDLPKTGQAFENQSVLVWGFGNAAHETSREVQKFTQAVTLLHRTPPPSPLAPRASALPRFAFFTHYPGDIRTVTMQIYDSYLLKALDVKLAYAGEEEEPVFLRCLRRLLCVWVSKRSRCGGAGDERRILPNRVVPASAPRQCAVSVGPMEAGDRVAAPLLTLLRSLTRRGLAVEGRDFAWEAPAGEHPAARLQYAALDSGKVAAEEGSEEWLPQVPIYFRIGTGEGLAWNAAFARRGRRLELSSEFLATQRPLMDLVARLRPLLSQDPLRHPFHAGIRCLGWRAALPDVANLTETGKYPIMDASYQSTAIPGLFFAGALSHGRDYRRSAGGFIHGFRYTARALHRILRYKQAGWPNASYAVDEEPWMRQVLGRINEAAGPYQMFGELVDVLLFKAGPGGLRVHYFEEVPMAYAQENSDFRTHPRLLLSFVYGRQFSPGDLPSPGAVGAEFAELSAFLHPRLELFEASPGAGHCLPVVTHSVVEDVFTDWQSFVGHVDPLFRFLDACARMASEWLQVKKARRA
;
A
#
# COMPACT_ATOMS: atom_id res chain seq x y z
N MET A 1 27.84 12.11 26.80
CA MET A 1 26.68 12.12 25.90
C MET A 1 27.11 12.90 24.67
N ALA A 2 27.21 12.25 23.51
CA ALA A 2 27.54 12.95 22.26
C ALA A 2 26.36 13.86 21.86
N GLN A 3 26.65 14.97 21.19
CA GLN A 3 25.66 15.97 20.79
C GLN A 3 25.80 16.28 19.32
N HIS A 4 24.67 16.34 18.62
CA HIS A 4 24.58 16.58 17.18
C HIS A 4 23.50 17.62 16.87
N SER A 5 23.69 18.41 15.82
CA SER A 5 22.64 19.34 15.35
C SER A 5 21.47 18.61 14.69
N LEU A 6 21.74 17.51 14.00
CA LEU A 6 20.77 16.69 13.28
C LEU A 6 21.11 15.21 13.39
N CYS A 7 20.14 14.40 13.76
CA CYS A 7 20.27 12.94 13.78
C CYS A 7 19.33 12.31 12.76
N ILE A 8 19.85 11.43 11.92
CA ILE A 8 19.07 10.67 10.94
C ILE A 8 19.01 9.22 11.42
N VAL A 9 17.81 8.66 11.56
CA VAL A 9 17.61 7.29 12.02
C VAL A 9 17.35 6.40 10.80
N GLY A 10 18.35 5.60 10.41
CA GLY A 10 18.34 4.66 9.29
C GLY A 10 19.25 5.09 8.14
N ALA A 11 20.19 4.22 7.74
CA ALA A 11 21.03 4.39 6.55
C ALA A 11 20.48 3.63 5.33
N GLY A 12 19.14 3.62 5.18
CA GLY A 12 18.49 3.23 3.93
C GLY A 12 18.68 4.28 2.83
N PRO A 13 18.16 4.04 1.61
CA PRO A 13 18.35 4.96 0.48
C PRO A 13 17.98 6.43 0.77
N ALA A 14 16.93 6.68 1.54
CA ALA A 14 16.51 8.04 1.88
C ALA A 14 17.46 8.71 2.89
N GLY A 15 17.92 7.98 3.91
CA GLY A 15 18.90 8.48 4.87
C GLY A 15 20.24 8.78 4.21
N LEU A 16 20.68 7.89 3.30
CA LEU A 16 21.86 8.10 2.47
C LEU A 16 21.71 9.31 1.54
N GLN A 17 20.58 9.43 0.83
CA GLN A 17 20.33 10.58 -0.05
C GLN A 17 20.37 11.90 0.72
N LEU A 18 19.70 11.95 1.88
CA LEU A 18 19.67 13.14 2.72
C LEU A 18 21.08 13.47 3.27
N GLY A 19 21.80 12.46 3.77
CA GLY A 19 23.18 12.62 4.24
C GLY A 19 24.12 13.14 3.16
N HIS A 20 24.00 12.64 1.92
CA HIS A 20 24.79 13.12 0.79
C HIS A 20 24.51 14.59 0.44
N LEU A 21 23.24 14.99 0.48
CA LEU A 21 22.86 16.38 0.23
C LEU A 21 23.40 17.32 1.32
N LEU A 22 23.31 16.90 2.59
CA LEU A 22 23.85 17.65 3.73
C LEU A 22 25.38 17.77 3.66
N GLU A 23 26.09 16.69 3.34
CA GLU A 23 27.56 16.70 3.26
C GLU A 23 28.07 17.63 2.15
N LYS A 24 27.32 17.75 1.05
CA LYS A 24 27.65 18.65 -0.06
C LYS A 24 27.26 20.10 0.16
N ASP A 25 26.40 20.37 1.14
CA ASP A 25 25.86 21.70 1.32
C ASP A 25 26.85 22.62 2.04
N ALA A 26 27.62 23.38 1.26
CA ALA A 26 28.56 24.36 1.80
C ALA A 26 27.89 25.47 2.64
N SER A 27 26.58 25.69 2.49
CA SER A 27 25.84 26.70 3.27
C SER A 27 25.51 26.24 4.69
N GLN A 28 25.59 24.93 4.94
CA GLN A 28 25.46 24.35 6.28
C GLN A 28 26.49 23.22 6.43
N PRO A 29 27.68 23.49 6.97
CA PRO A 29 28.53 22.42 7.50
C PRO A 29 27.83 21.84 8.74
N GLY A 30 26.83 20.99 8.51
CA GLY A 30 25.98 20.44 9.54
C GLY A 30 26.72 19.36 10.30
N ASP A 31 26.84 19.51 11.61
CA ASP A 31 27.10 18.41 12.52
C ASP A 31 25.88 17.48 12.50
N PHE A 32 25.93 16.46 11.64
CA PHE A 32 24.91 15.42 11.55
C PHE A 32 25.51 14.03 11.68
N VAL A 33 24.68 13.10 12.15
CA VAL A 33 25.02 11.67 12.25
C VAL A 33 23.84 10.83 11.76
N ILE A 34 24.15 9.71 11.09
CA ILE A 34 23.20 8.69 10.66
C ILE A 34 23.39 7.46 11.54
N PHE A 35 22.34 6.99 12.20
CA PHE A 35 22.37 5.75 12.96
C PHE A 35 21.80 4.60 12.13
N GLU A 36 22.57 3.53 11.96
CA GLU A 36 22.14 2.31 11.26
C GLU A 36 22.25 1.11 12.21
N LYS A 37 21.15 0.34 12.32
CA LYS A 37 21.11 -0.82 13.21
C LYS A 37 21.94 -1.99 12.67
N ALA A 38 22.07 -2.10 11.36
CA ALA A 38 22.89 -3.11 10.70
C ALA A 38 24.38 -2.67 10.62
N ASP A 39 25.21 -3.60 10.18
CA ASP A 39 26.63 -3.38 9.87
C ASP A 39 26.86 -2.79 8.47
N THR A 40 25.82 -2.77 7.63
CA THR A 40 25.84 -2.24 6.26
C THR A 40 24.64 -1.31 6.00
N PRO A 41 24.80 -0.28 5.16
CA PRO A 41 23.70 0.60 4.78
C PRO A 41 22.78 -0.11 3.78
N GLY A 42 21.54 0.35 3.64
CA GLY A 42 20.60 -0.26 2.69
C GLY A 42 20.26 -1.74 2.97
N ASN A 43 20.56 -2.25 4.17
CA ASN A 43 20.48 -3.68 4.54
C ASN A 43 19.10 -4.31 4.29
N PHE A 44 18.02 -3.52 4.25
CA PHE A 44 16.71 -3.97 3.78
C PHE A 44 16.80 -4.76 2.47
N PHE A 45 17.60 -4.28 1.51
CA PHE A 45 17.73 -4.90 0.19
C PHE A 45 18.55 -6.19 0.20
N ARG A 46 19.32 -6.49 1.26
CA ARG A 46 19.99 -7.80 1.42
C ARG A 46 19.00 -8.93 1.64
N ARG A 47 17.83 -8.64 2.22
CA ARG A 47 16.75 -9.60 2.41
C ARG A 47 15.60 -9.44 1.41
N PHE A 48 15.18 -8.22 1.14
CA PHE A 48 13.95 -7.94 0.41
C PHE A 48 14.20 -7.32 -0.97
N PRO A 49 13.36 -7.63 -1.96
CA PRO A 49 12.39 -8.73 -2.02
C PRO A 49 13.05 -10.10 -1.74
N VAL A 50 12.33 -11.02 -1.12
CA VAL A 50 12.86 -12.33 -0.67
C VAL A 50 13.38 -13.13 -1.86
N HIS A 51 12.63 -13.15 -2.96
CA HIS A 51 12.96 -13.81 -4.21
C HIS A 51 13.73 -12.90 -5.17
N ARG A 52 14.28 -11.80 -4.61
CA ARG A 52 15.33 -10.94 -5.17
C ARG A 52 15.03 -10.17 -6.45
N MET A 53 13.92 -10.40 -7.14
CA MET A 53 13.54 -9.60 -8.32
C MET A 53 12.86 -8.29 -7.89
N LEU A 54 13.44 -7.15 -8.23
CA LEU A 54 12.81 -5.85 -8.00
C LEU A 54 11.69 -5.59 -9.01
N ILE A 55 10.70 -4.82 -8.59
CA ILE A 55 9.60 -4.36 -9.46
C ILE A 55 9.81 -2.92 -9.99
N SER A 56 10.97 -2.34 -9.68
CA SER A 56 11.39 -1.00 -10.10
C SER A 56 12.11 -1.04 -11.44
N LEU A 57 11.80 -0.07 -12.31
CA LEU A 57 12.37 0.02 -13.65
C LEU A 57 13.85 0.42 -13.63
N ASN A 58 14.65 -0.19 -14.50
CA ASN A 58 16.05 0.15 -14.70
C ASN A 58 16.36 0.30 -16.20
N LYS A 59 15.95 1.41 -16.80
CA LYS A 59 16.17 1.65 -18.23
C LYS A 59 17.52 2.36 -18.46
N ARG A 60 18.45 1.67 -19.11
CA ARG A 60 19.81 2.18 -19.39
C ARG A 60 19.88 3.21 -20.52
N HIS A 61 19.06 3.02 -21.54
CA HIS A 61 19.09 3.80 -22.76
C HIS A 61 17.78 4.55 -22.93
N THR A 62 17.89 5.87 -23.05
CA THR A 62 16.78 6.80 -23.29
C THR A 62 17.05 7.58 -24.56
N ARG A 63 15.99 8.18 -25.12
CA ARG A 63 16.10 9.04 -26.31
C ARG A 63 16.84 10.36 -26.05
N SER A 64 16.89 10.82 -24.81
CA SER A 64 17.63 12.01 -24.40
C SER A 64 18.94 11.64 -23.70
N GLN A 65 19.98 12.47 -23.91
CA GLN A 65 21.27 12.40 -23.21
C GLN A 65 21.28 13.20 -21.90
N SER A 66 20.22 13.98 -21.61
CA SER A 66 20.11 14.74 -20.37
C SER A 66 20.22 13.79 -19.17
N ALA A 67 21.12 14.11 -18.25
CA ALA A 67 21.31 13.35 -17.02
C ALA A 67 20.04 13.36 -16.17
N GLU A 68 19.31 14.49 -16.15
CA GLU A 68 18.05 14.60 -15.43
C GLU A 68 16.94 13.80 -16.11
N PHE A 69 16.77 13.90 -17.44
CA PHE A 69 15.77 13.11 -18.15
C PHE A 69 15.95 11.60 -17.93
N ARG A 70 17.21 11.12 -17.93
CA ARG A 70 17.52 9.70 -17.65
C ARG A 70 17.00 9.23 -16.29
N MET A 71 16.97 10.12 -15.30
CA MET A 71 16.44 9.80 -13.97
C MET A 71 14.93 9.54 -13.99
N ARG A 72 14.18 9.93 -15.03
CA ARG A 72 12.78 9.52 -15.19
C ARG A 72 12.62 8.00 -15.36
N HIS A 73 13.66 7.33 -15.86
CA HIS A 73 13.63 5.90 -16.18
C HIS A 73 14.63 5.05 -15.39
N ASP A 74 15.47 5.69 -14.58
CA ASP A 74 16.27 5.03 -13.52
C ASP A 74 15.52 5.11 -12.20
N TRP A 75 14.95 3.98 -11.76
CA TRP A 75 14.17 3.94 -10.53
C TRP A 75 14.95 3.56 -9.26
N ASN A 76 16.26 3.35 -9.37
CA ASN A 76 17.05 2.71 -8.32
C ASN A 76 18.25 3.55 -7.86
N SER A 77 18.77 4.44 -8.69
CA SER A 77 19.92 5.29 -8.33
C SER A 77 19.52 6.53 -7.53
N LEU A 78 20.40 6.91 -6.60
CA LEU A 78 20.35 8.17 -5.86
C LEU A 78 20.90 9.34 -6.70
N ILE A 79 20.45 10.55 -6.38
CA ILE A 79 20.86 11.81 -7.00
C ILE A 79 22.31 12.12 -6.61
N GLY A 80 23.12 12.57 -7.58
CA GLY A 80 24.49 13.02 -7.34
C GLY A 80 25.53 11.90 -7.22
N THR A 81 25.16 10.67 -7.59
CA THR A 81 26.07 9.50 -7.55
C THR A 81 27.33 9.68 -8.41
N GLY A 82 27.21 10.34 -9.57
CA GLY A 82 28.34 10.59 -10.48
C GLY A 82 29.36 11.57 -9.91
N ASP A 83 28.91 12.58 -9.19
CA ASP A 83 29.75 13.60 -8.55
C ASP A 83 30.72 13.03 -7.50
N VAL A 84 30.43 11.82 -6.99
CA VAL A 84 31.25 11.10 -6.00
C VAL A 84 31.89 9.83 -6.60
N GLY A 85 31.90 9.71 -7.93
CA GLY A 85 32.54 8.61 -8.64
C GLY A 85 31.82 7.26 -8.52
N ILE A 86 30.55 7.24 -8.10
CA ILE A 86 29.79 6.01 -7.90
C ILE A 86 28.93 5.73 -9.13
N SER A 87 29.17 4.60 -9.78
CA SER A 87 28.38 4.17 -10.94
C SER A 87 26.91 3.95 -10.57
N PRO A 88 25.95 4.52 -11.32
CA PRO A 88 24.52 4.31 -11.09
C PRO A 88 24.10 2.85 -11.34
N VAL A 89 22.93 2.45 -10.85
CA VAL A 89 22.39 1.09 -11.04
C VAL A 89 22.23 0.72 -12.52
N THR A 90 21.89 1.71 -13.36
CA THR A 90 21.82 1.56 -14.83
C THR A 90 23.16 1.20 -15.50
N ALA A 91 24.29 1.44 -14.83
CA ALA A 91 25.62 1.02 -15.29
C ALA A 91 26.04 -0.36 -14.74
N ARG A 92 25.32 -0.89 -13.74
CA ARG A 92 25.69 -2.12 -13.01
C ARG A 92 24.99 -3.38 -13.51
N THR A 93 23.86 -3.24 -14.21
CA THR A 93 23.11 -4.39 -14.74
C THR A 93 22.36 -4.02 -16.00
N THR A 94 22.19 -5.00 -16.89
CA THR A 94 21.39 -4.91 -18.12
C THR A 94 19.91 -5.24 -17.92
N GLU A 95 19.55 -5.79 -16.76
CA GLU A 95 18.19 -6.19 -16.43
C GLU A 95 17.27 -4.97 -16.29
N LEU A 96 16.09 -5.05 -16.92
CA LEU A 96 15.06 -4.02 -16.81
C LEU A 96 14.44 -3.99 -15.40
N TYR A 97 14.41 -5.14 -14.74
CA TYR A 97 13.95 -5.36 -13.37
C TYR A 97 15.09 -6.01 -12.59
N PRO A 98 15.97 -5.20 -11.97
CA PRO A 98 17.22 -5.69 -11.41
C PRO A 98 17.05 -6.73 -10.31
N HIS A 99 18.07 -7.57 -10.16
CA HIS A 99 18.26 -8.34 -8.93
C HIS A 99 18.55 -7.38 -7.76
N ALA A 100 17.93 -7.62 -6.61
CA ALA A 100 18.01 -6.76 -5.43
C ALA A 100 19.43 -6.61 -4.87
N ASP A 101 20.30 -7.61 -5.08
CA ASP A 101 21.73 -7.51 -4.72
C ASP A 101 22.44 -6.36 -5.46
N VAL A 102 22.03 -6.03 -6.70
CA VAL A 102 22.63 -4.91 -7.44
C VAL A 102 22.37 -3.60 -6.71
N VAL A 103 21.16 -3.42 -6.18
CA VAL A 103 20.79 -2.23 -5.40
C VAL A 103 21.43 -2.28 -4.01
N ALA A 104 21.50 -3.44 -3.36
CA ALA A 104 22.18 -3.58 -2.08
C ALA A 104 23.66 -3.15 -2.16
N THR A 105 24.42 -3.72 -3.10
CA THR A 105 25.83 -3.36 -3.30
C THR A 105 25.98 -1.89 -3.74
N TYR A 106 25.06 -1.36 -4.55
CA TYR A 106 25.06 0.06 -4.91
C TYR A 106 24.92 0.99 -3.69
N LEU A 107 24.03 0.65 -2.74
CA LEU A 107 23.84 1.45 -1.53
C LEU A 107 25.00 1.31 -0.55
N GLU A 108 25.71 0.18 -0.55
CA GLU A 108 26.95 -0.01 0.21
C GLU A 108 28.07 0.89 -0.31
N ASP A 109 28.30 0.92 -1.62
CA ASP A 109 29.26 1.84 -2.24
C ASP A 109 28.91 3.30 -1.93
N PHE A 110 27.61 3.63 -1.97
CA PHE A 110 27.12 4.96 -1.61
C PHE A 110 27.32 5.29 -0.13
N GLY A 111 27.10 4.33 0.77
CA GLY A 111 27.37 4.52 2.18
C GLY A 111 28.86 4.65 2.51
N TYR A 112 29.76 4.04 1.72
CA TYR A 112 31.21 4.22 1.90
C TYR A 112 31.63 5.69 1.76
N HIS A 113 31.01 6.44 0.85
CA HIS A 113 31.22 7.89 0.72
C HIS A 113 30.83 8.65 2.00
N LEU A 114 29.82 8.17 2.75
CA LEU A 114 29.30 8.77 3.98
C LEU A 114 29.80 8.06 5.26
N GLN A 115 30.76 7.14 5.17
CA GLN A 115 31.12 6.24 6.28
C GLN A 115 31.50 6.97 7.59
N LYS A 116 32.08 8.17 7.50
CA LYS A 116 32.45 9.00 8.68
C LYS A 116 31.23 9.61 9.38
N LYS A 117 30.08 9.63 8.72
CA LYS A 117 28.80 10.17 9.22
C LYS A 117 27.84 9.06 9.65
N ILE A 118 28.14 7.80 9.37
CA ILE A 118 27.26 6.67 9.69
C ILE A 118 27.82 5.91 10.90
N LEU A 119 27.01 5.78 11.94
CA LEU A 119 27.25 4.89 13.07
C LEU A 119 26.47 3.59 12.85
N TYR A 120 27.18 2.58 12.36
CA TYR A 120 26.67 1.22 12.20
C TYR A 120 26.48 0.51 13.55
N ASN A 121 25.75 -0.61 13.53
CA ASN A 121 25.42 -1.42 14.71
C ASN A 121 24.86 -0.57 15.86
N SER A 122 24.04 0.44 15.51
CA SER A 122 23.49 1.42 16.43
C SER A 122 21.98 1.52 16.21
N GLU A 123 21.23 0.69 16.93
CA GLU A 123 19.77 0.69 16.88
C GLU A 123 19.22 1.76 17.81
N VAL A 124 18.52 2.75 17.25
CA VAL A 124 17.77 3.73 18.04
C VAL A 124 16.51 3.04 18.56
N LEU A 125 16.43 2.86 19.88
CA LEU A 125 15.29 2.22 20.55
C LEU A 125 14.21 3.24 20.87
N ARG A 126 14.61 4.42 21.37
CA ARG A 126 13.70 5.49 21.80
C ARG A 126 14.16 6.85 21.35
N VAL A 127 13.20 7.72 21.05
CA VAL A 127 13.41 9.15 20.79
C VAL A 127 12.59 9.94 21.79
N LEU A 128 13.27 10.60 22.73
CA LEU A 128 12.66 11.33 23.83
C LEU A 128 12.69 12.84 23.53
N PRO A 129 11.56 13.47 23.15
CA PRO A 129 11.52 14.92 22.96
C PRO A 129 11.76 15.64 24.30
N SER A 130 12.58 16.68 24.27
CA SER A 130 12.92 17.54 25.40
C SER A 130 12.87 19.01 24.97
N SER A 131 12.97 19.96 25.91
CA SER A 131 12.92 21.39 25.58
C SER A 131 14.09 21.78 24.66
N GLY A 132 13.80 21.99 23.36
CA GLY A 132 14.76 22.42 22.34
C GLY A 132 15.70 21.33 21.79
N HIS A 133 15.53 20.05 22.15
CA HIS A 133 16.35 18.93 21.66
C HIS A 133 15.66 17.58 21.85
N PHE A 134 16.32 16.51 21.41
CA PHE A 134 15.92 15.12 21.56
C PHE A 134 17.03 14.32 22.21
N ASP A 135 16.70 13.45 23.15
CA ASP A 135 17.61 12.44 23.68
C ASP A 135 17.25 11.08 23.03
N LEU A 136 18.22 10.46 22.36
CA LEU A 136 18.07 9.17 21.68
C LEU A 136 18.73 8.09 22.53
N ASP A 137 17.98 7.05 22.88
CA ASP A 137 18.51 5.85 23.52
C ASP A 137 18.83 4.82 22.43
N LEU A 138 20.09 4.37 22.40
CA LEU A 138 20.59 3.42 21.42
C LEU A 138 21.01 2.11 22.08
N ALA A 139 20.84 1.02 21.34
CA ALA A 139 21.48 -0.26 21.61
C ALA A 139 22.61 -0.50 20.61
N ARG A 140 23.79 -0.82 21.15
CA ARG A 140 25.00 -1.19 20.40
C ARG A 140 25.55 -2.51 20.95
N PRO A 141 26.42 -3.22 20.20
CA PRO A 141 27.13 -4.38 20.72
C PRO A 141 27.92 -4.10 22.01
N SER A 142 28.40 -2.86 22.18
CA SER A 142 29.12 -2.40 23.37
C SER A 142 28.24 -2.03 24.56
N GLY A 143 26.90 -2.05 24.42
CA GLY A 143 25.95 -1.69 25.45
C GLY A 143 24.97 -0.59 25.03
N ARG A 144 24.28 0.01 26.01
CA ARG A 144 23.37 1.13 25.76
C ARG A 144 24.13 2.44 25.76
N GLU A 145 23.77 3.31 24.82
CA GLU A 145 24.34 4.65 24.68
C GLU A 145 23.23 5.68 24.55
N ARG A 146 23.52 6.94 24.91
CA ARG A 146 22.60 8.06 24.73
C ARG A 146 23.26 9.19 23.96
N HIS A 147 22.55 9.68 22.94
CA HIS A 147 22.95 10.79 22.07
C HIS A 147 21.93 11.93 22.17
N ARG A 148 22.39 13.17 22.05
CA ARG A 148 21.54 14.36 22.04
C ARG A 148 21.50 14.96 20.65
N CYS A 149 20.31 15.30 20.18
CA CYS A 149 20.08 15.79 18.82
C CYS A 149 19.24 17.06 18.83
N GLY A 150 19.64 18.11 18.10
CA GLY A 150 18.81 19.31 17.96
C GLY A 150 17.52 19.06 17.17
N ARG A 151 17.64 18.30 16.07
CA ARG A 151 16.53 17.81 15.23
C ARG A 151 16.72 16.34 14.91
N VAL A 152 15.63 15.64 14.60
CA VAL A 152 15.65 14.21 14.25
C VAL A 152 14.92 13.99 12.94
N VAL A 153 15.50 13.20 12.04
CA VAL A 153 14.83 12.68 10.83
C VAL A 153 14.68 11.17 10.96
N LEU A 154 13.45 10.68 10.98
CA LEU A 154 13.16 9.26 10.91
C LEU A 154 13.17 8.81 9.45
N ALA A 155 14.18 8.02 9.08
CA ALA A 155 14.39 7.40 7.78
C ALA A 155 14.45 5.87 7.89
N SER A 156 13.83 5.31 8.92
CA SER A 156 13.96 3.92 9.37
C SER A 156 13.18 2.91 8.51
N GLY A 157 12.42 3.38 7.53
CA GLY A 157 11.73 2.54 6.55
C GLY A 157 10.52 1.81 7.12
N LEU A 158 10.29 0.59 6.62
CA LEU A 158 9.12 -0.22 6.95
C LEU A 158 9.54 -1.61 7.47
N LYS A 159 8.67 -2.23 8.27
CA LYS A 159 8.81 -3.60 8.80
C LYS A 159 7.61 -4.46 8.41
N PRO A 160 7.75 -5.80 8.36
CA PRO A 160 6.65 -6.70 8.03
C PRO A 160 5.43 -6.49 8.94
N ASN A 161 4.24 -6.53 8.36
CA ASN A 161 2.99 -6.40 9.10
C ASN A 161 2.54 -7.74 9.69
N LYS A 162 2.71 -7.91 11.01
CA LYS A 162 2.27 -9.10 11.75
C LYS A 162 1.08 -8.73 12.67
N PRO A 163 -0.18 -9.06 12.31
CA PRO A 163 -1.32 -8.87 13.21
C PRO A 163 -1.22 -9.86 14.38
N SER A 164 -1.63 -9.44 15.57
CA SER A 164 -1.55 -10.27 16.80
C SER A 164 -2.91 -10.81 17.25
N ASP A 165 -3.97 -10.40 16.58
CA ASP A 165 -5.37 -10.62 16.91
C ASP A 165 -6.06 -11.64 15.98
N ILE A 166 -5.30 -12.42 15.22
CA ILE A 166 -5.82 -13.39 14.27
C ILE A 166 -5.48 -14.81 14.73
N ILE A 167 -6.51 -15.66 14.84
CA ILE A 167 -6.39 -17.02 15.37
C ILE A 167 -5.54 -17.88 14.44
N GLY A 168 -4.43 -18.40 14.97
CA GLY A 168 -3.52 -19.31 14.27
C GLY A 168 -2.61 -18.63 13.25
N GLU A 169 -2.43 -17.32 13.32
CA GLU A 169 -1.47 -16.60 12.48
C GLU A 169 -0.05 -17.15 12.66
N GLU A 170 0.31 -17.58 13.87
CA GLU A 170 1.59 -18.19 14.22
C GLU A 170 1.84 -19.55 13.53
N LEU A 171 0.80 -20.14 12.92
CA LEU A 171 0.92 -21.35 12.11
C LEU A 171 1.43 -21.04 10.69
N LEU A 172 1.44 -19.77 10.29
CA LEU A 172 1.85 -19.33 8.96
C LEU A 172 3.33 -18.93 8.97
N LEU A 173 4.02 -19.24 7.88
CA LEU A 173 5.36 -18.74 7.65
C LEU A 173 5.28 -17.27 7.23
N GLY A 174 5.99 -16.38 7.93
CA GLY A 174 6.09 -14.97 7.54
C GLY A 174 6.83 -14.80 6.21
N TYR A 175 6.40 -13.85 5.38
CA TYR A 175 7.14 -13.47 4.17
C TYR A 175 8.63 -13.22 4.47
N GLU A 176 8.92 -12.53 5.56
CA GLU A 176 10.26 -12.23 6.04
C GLU A 176 11.13 -13.45 6.40
N ASP A 177 10.52 -14.62 6.57
CA ASP A 177 11.15 -15.87 6.99
C ASP A 177 11.18 -16.92 5.86
N LEU A 178 10.69 -16.57 4.65
CA LEU A 178 10.65 -17.46 3.50
C LEU A 178 12.04 -17.88 3.00
N PRO A 179 12.20 -19.13 2.52
CA PRO A 179 13.41 -19.54 1.82
C PRO A 179 13.64 -18.72 0.54
N LYS A 180 14.87 -18.74 0.00
CA LYS A 180 15.22 -18.02 -1.24
C LYS A 180 14.53 -18.58 -2.49
N THR A 181 14.04 -19.82 -2.44
CA THR A 181 13.37 -20.52 -3.53
C THR A 181 12.12 -21.22 -3.00
N GLY A 182 11.17 -21.49 -3.91
CA GLY A 182 9.95 -22.21 -3.57
C GLY A 182 10.11 -23.72 -3.37
N GLN A 183 11.32 -24.27 -3.49
CA GLN A 183 11.57 -25.72 -3.49
C GLN A 183 11.12 -26.43 -2.19
N ALA A 184 11.11 -25.72 -1.06
CA ALA A 184 10.58 -26.25 0.20
C ALA A 184 9.08 -26.59 0.14
N PHE A 185 8.37 -26.08 -0.88
CA PHE A 185 6.96 -26.28 -1.14
C PHE A 185 6.69 -27.24 -2.31
N GLU A 186 7.69 -28.04 -2.72
CA GLU A 186 7.55 -29.05 -3.77
C GLU A 186 6.34 -29.96 -3.53
N ASN A 187 5.47 -30.09 -4.53
CA ASN A 187 4.27 -30.93 -4.52
C ASN A 187 3.29 -30.61 -3.36
N GLN A 188 3.32 -29.39 -2.82
CA GLN A 188 2.44 -28.96 -1.72
C GLN A 188 1.33 -28.04 -2.22
N SER A 189 0.18 -28.06 -1.54
CA SER A 189 -0.85 -27.01 -1.66
C SER A 189 -0.52 -25.89 -0.69
N VAL A 190 -0.40 -24.67 -1.20
CA VAL A 190 0.07 -23.52 -0.42
C VAL A 190 -0.99 -22.44 -0.37
N LEU A 191 -1.32 -21.99 0.84
CA LEU A 191 -2.10 -20.78 1.06
C LEU A 191 -1.15 -19.58 1.15
N VAL A 192 -1.39 -18.54 0.36
CA VAL A 192 -0.74 -17.24 0.50
C VAL A 192 -1.78 -16.23 0.98
N TRP A 193 -1.62 -15.74 2.21
CA TRP A 193 -2.53 -14.77 2.82
C TRP A 193 -2.01 -13.34 2.60
N GLY A 194 -2.55 -12.66 1.60
CA GLY A 194 -2.11 -11.34 1.18
C GLY A 194 -2.47 -11.02 -0.27
N PHE A 195 -2.31 -9.76 -0.66
CA PHE A 195 -2.69 -9.30 -2.01
C PHE A 195 -1.79 -8.21 -2.59
N GLY A 196 -0.75 -7.81 -1.86
CA GLY A 196 0.22 -6.80 -2.33
C GLY A 196 1.36 -7.42 -3.15
N ASN A 197 2.36 -6.61 -3.46
CA ASN A 197 3.54 -7.04 -4.22
C ASN A 197 4.27 -8.23 -3.57
N ALA A 198 4.38 -8.28 -2.23
CA ALA A 198 4.99 -9.42 -1.53
C ALA A 198 4.23 -10.74 -1.75
N ALA A 199 2.90 -10.69 -1.80
CA ALA A 199 2.07 -11.88 -2.07
C ALA A 199 2.27 -12.36 -3.51
N HIS A 200 2.29 -11.45 -4.48
CA HIS A 200 2.46 -11.80 -5.90
C HIS A 200 3.90 -12.25 -6.22
N GLU A 201 4.91 -11.64 -5.61
CA GLU A 201 6.28 -12.13 -5.64
C GLU A 201 6.38 -13.55 -5.08
N THR A 202 5.75 -13.81 -3.94
CA THR A 202 5.72 -15.14 -3.31
C THR A 202 5.03 -16.14 -4.22
N SER A 203 3.83 -15.84 -4.69
CA SER A 203 3.07 -16.69 -5.59
C SER A 203 3.85 -17.07 -6.83
N ARG A 204 4.50 -16.09 -7.48
CA ARG A 204 5.35 -16.31 -8.65
C ARG A 204 6.47 -17.31 -8.38
N GLU A 205 7.09 -17.26 -7.20
CA GLU A 205 8.19 -18.17 -6.88
C GLU A 205 7.68 -19.57 -6.53
N VAL A 206 6.70 -19.68 -5.63
CA VAL A 206 6.24 -20.97 -5.12
C VAL A 206 5.47 -21.77 -6.18
N GLN A 207 4.76 -21.09 -7.09
CA GLN A 207 3.98 -21.73 -8.16
C GLN A 207 4.80 -22.68 -9.04
N LYS A 208 6.11 -22.48 -9.15
CA LYS A 208 7.01 -23.36 -9.91
C LYS A 208 7.11 -24.78 -9.34
N PHE A 209 6.83 -24.95 -8.05
CA PHE A 209 7.09 -26.17 -7.28
C PHE A 209 5.82 -26.75 -6.64
N THR A 210 4.80 -25.91 -6.40
CA THR A 210 3.57 -26.31 -5.71
C THR A 210 2.57 -26.99 -6.64
N GLN A 211 1.72 -27.86 -6.09
CA GLN A 211 0.58 -28.41 -6.83
C GLN A 211 -0.51 -27.35 -7.11
N ALA A 212 -0.66 -26.38 -6.19
CA ALA A 212 -1.62 -25.28 -6.27
C ALA A 212 -1.29 -24.20 -5.23
N VAL A 213 -1.56 -22.95 -5.58
CA VAL A 213 -1.47 -21.75 -4.75
C VAL A 213 -2.88 -21.16 -4.58
N THR A 214 -3.28 -20.91 -3.34
CA THR A 214 -4.49 -20.15 -3.03
C THR A 214 -4.15 -18.80 -2.44
N LEU A 215 -4.45 -17.73 -3.18
CA LEU A 215 -4.39 -16.35 -2.70
C LEU A 215 -5.64 -16.02 -1.88
N LEU A 216 -5.51 -15.92 -0.56
CA LEU A 216 -6.55 -15.43 0.32
C LEU A 216 -6.31 -13.96 0.63
N HIS A 217 -7.30 -13.09 0.38
CA HIS A 217 -7.13 -11.66 0.57
C HIS A 217 -8.39 -10.95 1.07
N ARG A 218 -8.18 -9.80 1.71
CA ARG A 218 -9.29 -8.88 2.00
C ARG A 218 -9.83 -8.30 0.70
N THR A 219 -11.15 -8.15 0.62
CA THR A 219 -11.80 -7.33 -0.41
C THR A 219 -11.27 -5.90 -0.27
N PRO A 220 -10.68 -5.32 -1.32
CA PRO A 220 -10.25 -3.93 -1.28
C PRO A 220 -11.47 -3.02 -1.05
N PRO A 221 -11.35 -1.98 -0.19
CA PRO A 221 -12.42 -1.00 -0.07
C PRO A 221 -12.63 -0.29 -1.42
N PRO A 222 -13.87 0.12 -1.74
CA PRO A 222 -14.15 0.90 -2.94
C PRO A 222 -13.29 2.17 -2.97
N SER A 223 -12.90 2.60 -4.17
CA SER A 223 -12.05 3.78 -4.39
C SER A 223 -12.71 4.70 -5.41
N PRO A 224 -12.45 6.02 -5.40
CA PRO A 224 -12.97 6.94 -6.42
C PRO A 224 -12.67 6.52 -7.87
N LEU A 225 -11.54 5.82 -8.08
CA LEU A 225 -11.11 5.30 -9.38
C LEU A 225 -11.69 3.91 -9.72
N ALA A 226 -12.27 3.22 -8.73
CA ALA A 226 -12.87 1.90 -8.85
C ALA A 226 -14.11 1.84 -7.95
N PRO A 227 -15.24 2.45 -8.38
CA PRO A 227 -16.43 2.65 -7.54
C PRO A 227 -17.17 1.36 -7.20
N ARG A 228 -16.85 0.25 -7.88
CA ARG A 228 -17.30 -1.11 -7.51
C ARG A 228 -16.18 -1.83 -6.77
N ALA A 229 -16.54 -2.57 -5.71
CA ALA A 229 -15.63 -3.52 -5.08
C ALA A 229 -15.13 -4.49 -6.16
N SER A 230 -13.89 -4.30 -6.60
CA SER A 230 -13.30 -5.13 -7.65
C SER A 230 -12.69 -6.36 -7.02
N ALA A 231 -13.01 -7.52 -7.58
CA ALA A 231 -12.30 -8.74 -7.25
C ALA A 231 -10.82 -8.66 -7.70
N LEU A 232 -10.45 -7.79 -8.63
CA LEU A 232 -9.07 -7.67 -9.12
C LEU A 232 -8.22 -6.74 -8.23
N PRO A 233 -6.89 -6.94 -8.17
CA PRO A 233 -6.02 -5.98 -7.52
C PRO A 233 -6.03 -4.65 -8.28
N ARG A 234 -5.62 -3.58 -7.60
CA ARG A 234 -5.24 -2.37 -8.32
C ARG A 234 -3.97 -2.66 -9.11
N PHE A 235 -3.97 -2.29 -10.38
CA PHE A 235 -2.81 -2.47 -11.24
C PHE A 235 -2.10 -1.13 -11.45
N ALA A 236 -0.78 -1.12 -11.28
CA ALA A 236 0.01 0.11 -11.35
C ALA A 236 -0.05 0.80 -12.73
N PHE A 237 -0.33 0.06 -13.80
CA PHE A 237 -0.50 0.63 -15.14
C PHE A 237 -1.86 1.33 -15.34
N PHE A 238 -2.85 1.06 -14.47
CA PHE A 238 -4.11 1.80 -14.44
C PHE A 238 -4.10 2.96 -13.44
N THR A 239 -3.47 2.77 -12.28
CA THR A 239 -3.52 3.76 -11.20
C THR A 239 -2.35 4.74 -11.23
N HIS A 240 -1.33 4.46 -12.05
CA HIS A 240 -0.04 5.15 -12.08
C HIS A 240 0.74 5.14 -10.76
N TYR A 241 0.23 4.41 -9.77
CA TYR A 241 0.84 4.29 -8.46
C TYR A 241 1.77 3.07 -8.45
N PRO A 242 3.10 3.23 -8.32
CA PRO A 242 4.04 2.11 -8.41
C PRO A 242 3.86 1.05 -7.31
N GLY A 243 3.13 1.37 -6.23
CA GLY A 243 2.84 0.44 -5.14
C GLY A 243 1.70 -0.53 -5.40
N ASP A 244 0.92 -0.31 -6.45
CA ASP A 244 -0.08 -1.26 -6.95
C ASP A 244 0.60 -2.41 -7.73
N ILE A 245 -0.15 -3.45 -8.08
CA ILE A 245 0.42 -4.68 -8.65
C ILE A 245 1.03 -4.41 -10.03
N ARG A 246 2.26 -4.90 -10.21
CA ARG A 246 3.04 -4.77 -11.44
C ARG A 246 2.86 -6.01 -12.32
N THR A 247 2.77 -5.80 -13.63
CA THR A 247 2.57 -6.86 -14.63
C THR A 247 3.60 -7.98 -14.56
N VAL A 248 4.85 -7.65 -14.21
CA VAL A 248 5.96 -8.61 -14.04
C VAL A 248 5.70 -9.69 -12.97
N THR A 249 4.72 -9.49 -12.07
CA THR A 249 4.36 -10.42 -10.99
C THR A 249 2.96 -11.03 -11.14
N MET A 250 2.29 -10.85 -12.28
CA MET A 250 0.89 -11.24 -12.49
C MET A 250 0.67 -12.69 -12.98
N GLN A 251 1.71 -13.50 -13.06
CA GLN A 251 1.65 -14.86 -13.65
C GLN A 251 0.61 -15.80 -13.01
N ILE A 252 0.29 -15.60 -11.72
CA ILE A 252 -0.75 -16.39 -11.03
C ILE A 252 -2.16 -16.21 -11.61
N TYR A 253 -2.42 -15.11 -12.32
CA TYR A 253 -3.71 -14.91 -12.96
C TYR A 253 -3.91 -15.80 -14.19
N ASP A 254 -2.83 -16.17 -14.89
CA ASP A 254 -2.89 -17.06 -16.04
C ASP A 254 -3.30 -18.47 -15.60
N SER A 255 -2.66 -19.00 -14.56
CA SER A 255 -2.96 -20.32 -14.02
C SER A 255 -4.33 -20.39 -13.32
N TYR A 256 -4.79 -19.28 -12.71
CA TYR A 256 -6.14 -19.17 -12.16
C TYR A 256 -7.20 -19.13 -13.28
N LEU A 257 -7.12 -18.18 -14.20
CA LEU A 257 -8.20 -17.91 -15.18
C LEU A 257 -8.16 -18.82 -16.40
N LEU A 258 -6.98 -19.22 -16.88
CA LEU A 258 -6.83 -20.03 -18.10
C LEU A 258 -6.77 -21.53 -17.82
N LYS A 259 -6.37 -21.93 -16.60
CA LYS A 259 -6.10 -23.33 -16.26
C LYS A 259 -6.79 -23.85 -15.00
N ALA A 260 -7.50 -22.99 -14.25
CA ALA A 260 -8.20 -23.36 -13.01
C ALA A 260 -7.33 -24.15 -12.01
N LEU A 261 -6.02 -23.90 -11.99
CA LEU A 261 -5.06 -24.61 -11.15
C LEU A 261 -4.88 -23.90 -9.80
N ASP A 262 -4.65 -22.60 -9.86
CA ASP A 262 -4.52 -21.73 -8.69
C ASP A 262 -5.85 -21.08 -8.38
N VAL A 263 -5.99 -20.56 -7.16
CA VAL A 263 -7.25 -20.01 -6.67
C VAL A 263 -7.03 -18.64 -6.06
N LYS A 264 -7.99 -17.75 -6.28
CA LYS A 264 -8.01 -16.43 -5.64
C LYS A 264 -9.33 -16.21 -4.92
N LEU A 265 -9.28 -15.95 -3.61
CA LEU A 265 -10.43 -15.81 -2.73
C LEU A 265 -10.38 -14.51 -1.95
N ALA A 266 -11.48 -13.77 -2.00
CA ALA A 266 -11.67 -12.55 -1.24
C ALA A 266 -12.54 -12.81 0.00
N TYR A 267 -12.29 -12.08 1.08
CA TYR A 267 -13.18 -12.00 2.25
C TYR A 267 -13.40 -10.55 2.69
N ALA A 268 -14.55 -10.25 3.27
CA ALA A 268 -14.92 -8.89 3.68
C ALA A 268 -14.19 -8.50 4.97
N GLY A 269 -12.95 -7.99 4.88
CA GLY A 269 -12.08 -7.81 6.05
C GLY A 269 -12.57 -6.90 7.18
N GLU A 270 -13.60 -6.07 6.94
CA GLU A 270 -14.28 -5.26 7.96
C GLU A 270 -15.32 -6.07 8.77
N GLU A 271 -15.88 -7.11 8.16
CA GLU A 271 -16.92 -7.96 8.75
C GLU A 271 -16.42 -9.37 9.05
N GLU A 272 -15.31 -9.78 8.46
CA GLU A 272 -14.80 -11.15 8.45
C GLU A 272 -13.30 -11.20 8.76
N GLU A 273 -12.86 -12.31 9.31
CA GLU A 273 -11.46 -12.63 9.56
C GLU A 273 -11.16 -14.11 9.30
N PRO A 274 -9.94 -14.45 8.83
CA PRO A 274 -9.54 -15.82 8.65
C PRO A 274 -9.21 -16.48 10.00
N VAL A 275 -9.48 -17.78 10.08
CA VAL A 275 -9.16 -18.63 11.24
C VAL A 275 -8.31 -19.79 10.75
N PHE A 276 -7.13 -19.95 11.33
CA PHE A 276 -6.15 -20.96 10.95
C PHE A 276 -6.03 -22.01 12.06
N LEU A 277 -6.22 -23.28 11.73
CA LEU A 277 -6.10 -24.39 12.70
C LEU A 277 -5.28 -25.53 12.11
N ARG A 278 -4.49 -26.22 12.94
CA ARG A 278 -3.83 -27.47 12.53
C ARG A 278 -4.85 -28.60 12.41
N CYS A 279 -4.73 -29.40 11.36
CA CYS A 279 -5.54 -30.59 11.14
C CYS A 279 -4.74 -31.69 10.45
N LEU A 280 -5.23 -32.93 10.49
CA LEU A 280 -4.60 -34.10 9.88
C LEU A 280 -3.12 -34.19 10.25
N ARG A 281 -2.85 -34.05 11.55
CA ARG A 281 -1.53 -33.95 12.20
C ARG A 281 -0.72 -32.69 11.85
N ARG A 282 -0.53 -32.38 10.57
CA ARG A 282 0.43 -31.34 10.12
C ARG A 282 -0.13 -30.32 9.13
N LEU A 283 -1.32 -30.55 8.58
CA LEU A 283 -1.92 -29.68 7.57
C LEU A 283 -2.58 -28.47 8.24
N LEU A 284 -2.86 -27.46 7.42
CA LEU A 284 -3.49 -26.20 7.79
C LEU A 284 -4.92 -26.20 7.27
N CYS A 285 -5.89 -26.16 8.17
CA CYS A 285 -7.30 -25.96 7.83
C CYS A 285 -7.66 -24.48 8.03
N VAL A 286 -8.39 -23.91 7.08
CA VAL A 286 -8.66 -22.47 7.03
C VAL A 286 -10.15 -22.22 6.96
N TRP A 287 -10.63 -21.26 7.75
CA TRP A 287 -11.99 -20.72 7.65
C TRP A 287 -11.93 -19.22 7.47
N VAL A 288 -13.02 -18.65 6.98
CA VAL A 288 -13.33 -17.23 7.10
C VAL A 288 -14.58 -17.14 7.98
N SER A 289 -14.47 -16.44 9.10
CA SER A 289 -15.57 -16.26 10.05
C SER A 289 -15.97 -14.80 10.14
N LYS A 290 -17.24 -14.55 10.44
CA LYS A 290 -17.71 -13.19 10.73
C LYS A 290 -17.09 -12.72 12.04
N ARG A 291 -16.55 -11.51 12.08
CA ARG A 291 -16.05 -10.84 13.28
C ARG A 291 -17.12 -10.77 14.38
N SER A 292 -18.39 -10.59 14.02
CA SER A 292 -19.51 -10.65 14.98
C SER A 292 -19.65 -12.02 15.66
N ARG A 293 -19.12 -13.07 15.05
CA ARG A 293 -19.04 -14.44 15.57
C ARG A 293 -17.65 -14.80 16.09
N CYS A 294 -16.85 -13.80 16.44
CA CYS A 294 -15.57 -13.93 17.12
C CYS A 294 -15.63 -13.14 18.43
N GLY A 295 -15.09 -13.69 19.52
CA GLY A 295 -15.13 -13.12 20.86
C GLY A 295 -13.93 -13.55 21.70
N GLY A 296 -13.75 -12.93 22.86
CA GLY A 296 -12.54 -13.03 23.68
C GLY A 296 -11.49 -11.99 23.31
N ALA A 297 -10.35 -12.02 23.99
CA ALA A 297 -9.23 -11.08 23.82
C ALA A 297 -9.63 -9.60 23.94
N GLY A 298 -10.36 -9.28 25.01
CA GLY A 298 -10.83 -7.92 25.32
C GLY A 298 -12.25 -7.61 24.83
N ASP A 299 -12.94 -8.56 24.19
CA ASP A 299 -14.26 -8.34 23.60
C ASP A 299 -15.24 -9.45 24.00
N GLU A 300 -16.22 -9.13 24.86
CA GLU A 300 -17.25 -10.11 25.26
C GLU A 300 -18.30 -10.24 24.17
N ARG A 301 -18.42 -11.43 23.59
CA ARG A 301 -19.35 -11.67 22.48
C ARG A 301 -20.00 -13.03 22.53
N ARG A 302 -21.25 -13.05 22.06
CA ARG A 302 -21.97 -14.28 21.77
C ARG A 302 -21.56 -14.79 20.39
N ILE A 303 -20.67 -15.78 20.34
CA ILE A 303 -20.15 -16.34 19.07
C ILE A 303 -21.01 -17.48 18.51
N LEU A 304 -21.76 -18.16 19.38
CA LEU A 304 -22.78 -19.16 19.04
C LEU A 304 -24.05 -18.84 19.84
N PRO A 305 -25.25 -19.27 19.40
CA PRO A 305 -26.52 -18.99 20.07
C PRO A 305 -26.54 -19.15 21.60
N ASN A 306 -25.83 -20.15 22.13
CA ASN A 306 -25.75 -20.40 23.58
C ASN A 306 -24.33 -20.25 24.16
N ARG A 307 -23.39 -19.65 23.41
CA ARG A 307 -21.99 -19.44 23.85
C ARG A 307 -21.66 -17.96 23.90
N VAL A 308 -21.50 -17.43 25.11
CA VAL A 308 -20.88 -16.12 25.35
C VAL A 308 -19.43 -16.38 25.71
N VAL A 309 -18.51 -15.75 24.98
CA VAL A 309 -17.09 -15.79 25.27
C VAL A 309 -16.75 -14.52 26.03
N PRO A 310 -16.29 -14.61 27.29
CA PRO A 310 -15.97 -13.44 28.08
C PRO A 310 -14.73 -12.74 27.52
N ALA A 311 -14.63 -11.43 27.75
CA ALA A 311 -13.49 -10.63 27.29
C ALA A 311 -12.12 -11.15 27.79
N SER A 312 -12.10 -11.83 28.95
CA SER A 312 -10.89 -12.42 29.54
C SER A 312 -10.42 -13.71 28.86
N ALA A 313 -11.27 -14.37 28.05
CA ALA A 313 -10.90 -15.62 27.38
C ALA A 313 -10.02 -15.36 26.15
N PRO A 314 -9.22 -16.35 25.69
CA PRO A 314 -8.53 -16.28 24.42
C PRO A 314 -9.49 -16.03 23.25
N ARG A 315 -9.00 -15.35 22.20
CA ARG A 315 -9.80 -15.08 21.00
C ARG A 315 -10.22 -16.37 20.33
N GLN A 316 -11.49 -16.46 19.99
CA GLN A 316 -12.09 -17.63 19.35
C GLN A 316 -13.27 -17.22 18.47
N CYS A 317 -13.51 -18.01 17.42
CA CYS A 317 -14.58 -17.76 16.45
C CYS A 317 -15.45 -18.99 16.24
N ALA A 318 -16.70 -18.79 15.84
CA ALA A 318 -17.50 -19.86 15.27
C ALA A 318 -16.98 -20.21 13.86
N VAL A 319 -16.83 -21.49 13.57
CA VAL A 319 -16.41 -22.01 12.26
C VAL A 319 -17.37 -23.07 11.77
N SER A 320 -17.72 -23.00 10.49
CA SER A 320 -18.69 -23.90 9.85
C SER A 320 -18.05 -25.22 9.42
N VAL A 321 -18.67 -26.35 9.76
CA VAL A 321 -18.33 -27.68 9.23
C VAL A 321 -19.03 -27.94 7.89
N GLY A 322 -20.26 -27.44 7.73
CA GLY A 322 -21.09 -27.64 6.54
C GLY A 322 -22.56 -27.88 6.91
N PRO A 323 -23.48 -27.85 5.93
CA PRO A 323 -24.82 -28.39 6.12
C PRO A 323 -24.75 -29.85 6.61
N MET A 324 -25.64 -30.23 7.51
CA MET A 324 -25.86 -31.64 7.82
C MET A 324 -27.35 -31.91 7.96
N GLU A 325 -27.77 -33.05 7.41
CA GLU A 325 -29.12 -33.57 7.56
C GLU A 325 -29.10 -34.84 8.40
N ALA A 326 -30.14 -35.04 9.21
CA ALA A 326 -30.31 -36.25 9.99
C ALA A 326 -30.58 -37.43 9.03
N GLY A 327 -29.56 -38.26 8.80
CA GLY A 327 -29.61 -39.38 7.84
C GLY A 327 -28.53 -39.33 6.76
N ASP A 328 -27.77 -38.23 6.67
CA ASP A 328 -26.62 -38.17 5.78
C ASP A 328 -25.55 -39.19 6.23
N ARG A 329 -25.35 -40.22 5.40
CA ARG A 329 -24.37 -41.28 5.63
C ARG A 329 -22.95 -40.72 5.75
N VAL A 330 -22.65 -39.60 5.08
CA VAL A 330 -21.35 -38.92 5.12
C VAL A 330 -21.12 -38.28 6.49
N ALA A 331 -22.17 -37.75 7.12
CA ALA A 331 -22.14 -37.09 8.42
C ALA A 331 -22.19 -38.04 9.62
N ALA A 332 -22.59 -39.31 9.43
CA ALA A 332 -22.80 -40.28 10.52
C ALA A 332 -21.59 -40.49 11.45
N PRO A 333 -20.34 -40.57 10.97
CA PRO A 333 -19.16 -40.70 11.85
C PRO A 333 -18.98 -39.48 12.76
N LEU A 334 -19.21 -38.28 12.23
CA LEU A 334 -19.10 -37.02 12.98
C LEU A 334 -20.15 -36.94 14.09
N LEU A 335 -21.41 -37.25 13.75
CA LEU A 335 -22.50 -37.28 14.72
C LEU A 335 -22.26 -38.31 15.83
N THR A 336 -21.69 -39.46 15.50
CA THR A 336 -21.35 -40.51 16.46
C THR A 336 -20.25 -40.05 17.42
N LEU A 337 -19.19 -39.42 16.90
CA LEU A 337 -18.11 -38.88 17.73
C LEU A 337 -18.61 -37.77 18.65
N LEU A 338 -19.40 -36.82 18.13
CA LEU A 338 -20.00 -35.75 18.93
C LEU A 338 -20.84 -36.32 20.07
N ARG A 339 -21.72 -37.31 19.80
CA ARG A 339 -22.50 -38.02 20.83
C ARG A 339 -21.63 -38.73 21.87
N SER A 340 -20.50 -39.30 21.45
CA SER A 340 -19.56 -39.94 22.38
C SER A 340 -18.88 -38.92 23.29
N LEU A 341 -18.52 -37.74 22.77
CA LEU A 341 -17.95 -36.66 23.56
C LEU A 341 -18.97 -36.15 24.58
N THR A 342 -20.24 -35.98 24.18
CA THR A 342 -21.35 -35.64 25.11
C THR A 342 -21.42 -36.62 26.28
N ARG A 343 -21.40 -37.93 26.00
CA ARG A 343 -21.51 -38.97 27.02
C ARG A 343 -20.35 -38.97 28.02
N ARG A 344 -19.19 -38.43 27.65
CA ARG A 344 -17.98 -38.39 28.49
C ARG A 344 -17.91 -37.16 29.39
N GLY A 345 -18.97 -36.36 29.47
CA GLY A 345 -19.00 -35.15 30.31
C GLY A 345 -18.15 -33.98 29.77
N LEU A 346 -17.50 -34.15 28.62
CA LEU A 346 -17.08 -33.03 27.79
C LEU A 346 -18.37 -32.41 27.28
N ALA A 347 -18.81 -31.30 27.89
CA ALA A 347 -20.17 -30.76 27.76
C ALA A 347 -20.55 -30.39 26.32
N VAL A 348 -21.04 -31.36 25.56
CA VAL A 348 -21.66 -31.19 24.23
C VAL A 348 -23.17 -30.88 24.42
N GLU A 349 -23.50 -29.95 25.33
CA GLU A 349 -24.86 -29.40 25.53
C GLU A 349 -25.00 -28.05 24.81
N GLY A 350 -24.93 -28.00 23.48
CA GLY A 350 -25.18 -26.74 22.75
C GLY A 350 -24.31 -25.52 23.12
N ARG A 351 -23.31 -25.66 24.00
CA ARG A 351 -22.41 -24.60 24.49
C ARG A 351 -21.25 -24.40 23.54
N ASP A 352 -20.80 -25.43 22.81
CA ASP A 352 -19.58 -25.37 21.98
C ASP A 352 -19.85 -25.56 20.48
N PHE A 353 -21.10 -25.85 20.12
CA PHE A 353 -21.57 -25.98 18.76
C PHE A 353 -23.05 -25.65 18.62
N ALA A 354 -23.45 -25.22 17.43
CA ALA A 354 -24.83 -24.86 17.14
C ALA A 354 -25.26 -25.30 15.74
N TRP A 355 -26.58 -25.33 15.54
CA TRP A 355 -27.22 -25.61 14.26
C TRP A 355 -27.95 -24.37 13.80
N GLU A 356 -27.44 -23.72 12.75
CA GLU A 356 -28.07 -22.53 12.18
C GLU A 356 -28.72 -22.85 10.84
N ALA A 357 -29.95 -22.36 10.61
CA ALA A 357 -30.55 -22.40 9.28
C ALA A 357 -29.77 -21.45 8.36
N PRO A 358 -29.63 -21.73 7.05
CA PRO A 358 -28.97 -20.82 6.13
C PRO A 358 -29.67 -19.46 6.17
N ALA A 359 -28.93 -18.37 6.33
CA ALA A 359 -29.47 -17.04 6.15
C ALA A 359 -30.04 -16.93 4.72
N GLY A 360 -31.29 -16.49 4.57
CA GLY A 360 -31.82 -16.07 3.27
C GLY A 360 -30.92 -14.98 2.66
N GLU A 361 -30.93 -14.70 1.37
CA GLU A 361 -32.09 -14.42 0.52
C GLU A 361 -31.63 -14.23 -0.95
N HIS A 362 -32.59 -14.21 -1.89
CA HIS A 362 -32.53 -13.23 -2.99
C HIS A 362 -33.96 -12.74 -3.30
N PRO A 363 -34.23 -11.41 -3.32
CA PRO A 363 -35.57 -10.86 -3.59
C PRO A 363 -36.12 -11.17 -5.00
N ALA A 364 -35.30 -11.67 -5.91
CA ALA A 364 -35.70 -12.01 -7.28
C ALA A 364 -36.57 -13.28 -7.37
N ALA A 365 -36.53 -14.16 -6.36
CA ALA A 365 -37.32 -15.40 -6.38
C ALA A 365 -38.80 -15.21 -5.96
N ARG A 366 -39.17 -14.02 -5.45
CA ARG A 366 -40.56 -13.71 -5.07
C ARG A 366 -41.48 -13.46 -6.27
N LEU A 367 -40.93 -13.16 -7.45
CA LEU A 367 -41.73 -12.83 -8.64
C LEU A 367 -42.14 -14.04 -9.50
N GLN A 368 -41.58 -15.24 -9.26
CA GLN A 368 -41.96 -16.44 -10.00
C GLN A 368 -42.99 -17.33 -9.31
N TYR A 369 -43.33 -17.07 -8.04
CA TYR A 369 -44.32 -17.87 -7.30
C TYR A 369 -45.70 -17.23 -7.16
N ALA A 370 -45.88 -15.96 -7.55
CA ALA A 370 -47.19 -15.31 -7.58
C ALA A 370 -48.06 -15.75 -8.78
N ALA A 371 -47.52 -16.51 -9.73
CA ALA A 371 -48.24 -16.99 -10.91
C ALA A 371 -48.76 -18.45 -10.78
N LEU A 372 -48.51 -19.12 -9.65
CA LEU A 372 -48.94 -20.51 -9.40
C LEU A 372 -50.09 -20.62 -8.38
N ASP A 373 -50.56 -19.50 -7.83
CA ASP A 373 -51.68 -19.44 -6.87
C ASP A 373 -53.05 -19.13 -7.50
N SER A 374 -53.12 -18.87 -8.82
CA SER A 374 -54.41 -18.81 -9.53
C SER A 374 -54.77 -20.21 -10.02
N GLY A 375 -55.20 -21.06 -9.08
CA GLY A 375 -55.59 -22.44 -9.34
C GLY A 375 -56.59 -22.59 -10.49
N LYS A 376 -56.10 -23.03 -11.64
CA LYS A 376 -56.85 -23.71 -12.71
C LYS A 376 -55.84 -24.53 -13.51
N VAL A 377 -55.84 -25.85 -13.35
CA VAL A 377 -56.00 -26.86 -14.42
C VAL A 377 -56.23 -28.21 -13.74
N ALA A 378 -57.16 -28.97 -14.31
CA ALA A 378 -57.77 -30.19 -13.80
C ALA A 378 -56.83 -31.40 -13.71
N ALA A 379 -57.25 -32.34 -12.87
CA ALA A 379 -56.68 -33.67 -12.67
C ALA A 379 -56.94 -34.59 -13.87
N GLU A 380 -55.97 -35.48 -14.15
CA GLU A 380 -56.21 -36.82 -14.67
C GLU A 380 -55.26 -37.82 -13.98
N GLU A 381 -55.78 -39.03 -13.74
CA GLU A 381 -55.29 -40.11 -12.88
C GLU A 381 -54.20 -40.98 -13.55
N GLY A 382 -53.34 -41.62 -12.75
CA GLY A 382 -52.54 -42.77 -13.21
C GLY A 382 -51.36 -43.22 -12.32
N SER A 383 -51.59 -44.31 -11.57
CA SER A 383 -50.64 -45.30 -11.01
C SER A 383 -49.73 -45.00 -9.80
N GLU A 384 -50.06 -45.67 -8.68
CA GLU A 384 -49.27 -46.43 -7.68
C GLU A 384 -47.75 -46.61 -7.99
N GLU A 385 -46.78 -46.72 -7.07
CA GLU A 385 -46.72 -47.17 -5.66
C GLU A 385 -45.27 -46.95 -5.14
N TRP A 386 -45.02 -47.32 -3.88
CA TRP A 386 -43.77 -47.32 -3.09
C TRP A 386 -43.50 -46.14 -2.15
N LEU A 387 -44.19 -46.18 -0.99
CA LEU A 387 -43.70 -45.62 0.26
C LEU A 387 -42.90 -46.68 1.03
N PRO A 388 -41.58 -46.54 1.22
CA PRO A 388 -40.88 -47.28 2.26
C PRO A 388 -40.86 -46.46 3.56
N GLN A 389 -41.67 -46.95 4.49
CA GLN A 389 -41.44 -47.12 5.92
C GLN A 389 -40.45 -46.18 6.66
N VAL A 390 -41.04 -45.54 7.67
CA VAL A 390 -40.43 -44.86 8.82
C VAL A 390 -39.56 -45.85 9.63
N PRO A 391 -38.35 -45.43 10.05
CA PRO A 391 -38.06 -45.42 11.49
C PRO A 391 -37.29 -44.18 11.98
N ILE A 392 -37.94 -43.46 12.91
CA ILE A 392 -37.48 -42.95 14.22
C ILE A 392 -36.05 -42.37 14.32
N TYR A 393 -35.97 -41.07 14.69
CA TYR A 393 -34.75 -40.48 15.28
C TYR A 393 -34.91 -40.18 16.77
N PHE A 394 -33.92 -40.66 17.54
CA PHE A 394 -33.78 -40.48 18.98
C PHE A 394 -33.54 -39.01 19.40
N ARG A 395 -34.15 -38.69 20.55
CA ARG A 395 -34.10 -37.46 21.33
C ARG A 395 -32.96 -37.51 22.36
N ILE A 396 -32.24 -36.40 22.55
CA ILE A 396 -31.55 -36.05 23.81
C ILE A 396 -31.71 -34.52 23.94
N GLY A 397 -32.38 -33.88 24.91
CA GLY A 397 -33.09 -34.36 26.09
C GLY A 397 -34.51 -33.77 26.24
N THR A 398 -35.02 -33.93 27.46
CA THR A 398 -36.40 -33.78 27.93
C THR A 398 -36.96 -32.35 27.86
N GLY A 399 -38.19 -32.20 27.37
CA GLY A 399 -38.95 -30.93 27.38
C GLY A 399 -39.68 -30.68 26.06
N GLU A 400 -40.89 -30.14 26.14
CA GLU A 400 -41.95 -30.13 25.12
C GLU A 400 -41.72 -29.20 23.92
N GLY A 401 -42.42 -29.49 22.81
CA GLY A 401 -42.50 -28.59 21.64
C GLY A 401 -42.60 -29.30 20.29
N LEU A 402 -43.64 -30.10 20.05
CA LEU A 402 -44.07 -30.50 18.70
C LEU A 402 -44.77 -29.32 18.04
N ALA A 403 -44.29 -28.85 16.87
CA ALA A 403 -45.11 -28.31 15.76
C ALA A 403 -44.27 -27.62 14.66
N TRP A 404 -43.25 -28.26 14.07
CA TRP A 404 -42.56 -27.65 12.90
C TRP A 404 -41.94 -28.72 12.00
N ASN A 405 -42.70 -29.32 11.06
CA ASN A 405 -42.11 -30.18 10.01
C ASN A 405 -43.05 -30.42 8.83
N ALA A 406 -42.79 -29.71 7.72
CA ALA A 406 -43.01 -30.16 6.34
C ALA A 406 -42.34 -29.22 5.33
N ALA A 407 -42.34 -27.90 5.59
CA ALA A 407 -41.67 -26.90 4.73
C ALA A 407 -40.19 -26.66 5.07
N PHE A 408 -39.73 -27.10 6.25
CA PHE A 408 -38.38 -26.82 6.79
C PHE A 408 -37.31 -27.83 6.36
N ALA A 409 -37.72 -28.99 5.83
CA ALA A 409 -36.83 -30.09 5.42
C ALA A 409 -36.16 -29.89 4.05
N ARG A 410 -36.31 -28.71 3.41
CA ARG A 410 -35.67 -28.39 2.11
C ARG A 410 -34.49 -27.42 2.21
N ARG A 411 -34.10 -26.97 3.41
CA ARG A 411 -32.95 -26.07 3.63
C ARG A 411 -32.17 -26.52 4.87
N GLY A 412 -31.10 -27.28 4.66
CA GLY A 412 -30.32 -27.95 5.71
C GLY A 412 -29.69 -27.00 6.74
N ARG A 413 -29.66 -27.42 8.02
CA ARG A 413 -28.97 -26.69 9.11
C ARG A 413 -27.46 -26.86 8.98
N ARG A 414 -26.68 -25.82 9.27
CA ARG A 414 -25.22 -25.82 9.25
C ARG A 414 -24.69 -26.09 10.67
N LEU A 415 -23.79 -27.05 10.82
CA LEU A 415 -23.06 -27.27 12.06
C LEU A 415 -21.94 -26.24 12.17
N GLU A 416 -21.98 -25.43 13.23
CA GLU A 416 -20.92 -24.51 13.61
C GLU A 416 -20.29 -24.98 14.92
N LEU A 417 -18.96 -24.92 15.00
CA LEU A 417 -18.16 -25.28 16.18
C LEU A 417 -17.33 -24.06 16.59
N SER A 418 -17.01 -23.89 17.88
CA SER A 418 -15.98 -22.91 18.25
C SER A 418 -14.59 -23.38 17.79
N SER A 419 -13.76 -22.44 17.36
CA SER A 419 -12.38 -22.70 16.92
C SER A 419 -11.52 -23.25 18.05
N GLU A 420 -11.72 -22.79 19.28
CA GLU A 420 -11.03 -23.28 20.48
C GLU A 420 -11.38 -24.75 20.77
N PHE A 421 -12.68 -25.09 20.73
CA PHE A 421 -13.12 -26.48 20.93
C PHE A 421 -12.52 -27.40 19.87
N LEU A 422 -12.52 -26.98 18.60
CA LEU A 422 -11.88 -27.74 17.54
C LEU A 422 -10.36 -27.89 17.75
N ALA A 423 -9.67 -26.83 18.15
CA ALA A 423 -8.23 -26.86 18.38
C ALA A 423 -7.83 -27.84 19.50
N THR A 424 -8.67 -27.97 20.54
CA THR A 424 -8.40 -28.86 21.69
C THR A 424 -8.79 -30.32 21.42
N GLN A 425 -9.78 -30.57 20.55
CA GLN A 425 -10.27 -31.91 20.23
C GLN A 425 -9.67 -32.46 18.94
N ARG A 426 -8.40 -32.91 18.95
CA ARG A 426 -7.71 -33.39 17.74
C ARG A 426 -8.45 -34.47 16.94
N PRO A 427 -9.03 -35.52 17.55
CA PRO A 427 -9.77 -36.54 16.78
C PRO A 427 -10.98 -35.95 16.05
N LEU A 428 -11.66 -34.98 16.67
CA LEU A 428 -12.78 -34.27 16.05
C LEU A 428 -12.30 -33.36 14.92
N MET A 429 -11.21 -32.61 15.13
CA MET A 429 -10.62 -31.76 14.10
C MET A 429 -10.20 -32.53 12.85
N ASP A 430 -9.53 -33.67 13.04
CA ASP A 430 -9.12 -34.55 11.94
C ASP A 430 -10.31 -35.15 11.21
N LEU A 431 -11.39 -35.49 11.91
CA LEU A 431 -12.62 -35.99 11.30
C LEU A 431 -13.32 -34.88 10.50
N VAL A 432 -13.44 -33.68 11.07
CA VAL A 432 -14.00 -32.50 10.39
C VAL A 432 -13.19 -32.19 9.13
N ALA A 433 -11.86 -32.21 9.19
CA ALA A 433 -11.00 -31.96 8.05
C ALA A 433 -11.18 -32.97 6.90
N ARG A 434 -11.46 -34.25 7.20
CA ARG A 434 -11.75 -35.28 6.17
C ARG A 434 -13.14 -35.13 5.57
N LEU A 435 -14.12 -34.71 6.36
CA LEU A 435 -15.51 -34.65 5.93
C LEU A 435 -15.88 -33.31 5.30
N ARG A 436 -15.25 -32.20 5.69
CA ARG A 436 -15.55 -30.86 5.17
C ARG A 436 -15.51 -30.77 3.63
N PRO A 437 -14.60 -31.43 2.90
CA PRO A 437 -14.64 -31.50 1.44
C PRO A 437 -15.92 -32.12 0.86
N LEU A 438 -16.56 -33.02 1.61
CA LEU A 438 -17.79 -33.71 1.20
C LEU A 438 -19.05 -32.97 1.68
N LEU A 439 -18.96 -32.30 2.83
CA LEU A 439 -20.10 -31.65 3.49
C LEU A 439 -20.27 -30.18 3.11
N SER A 440 -19.21 -29.49 2.69
CA SER A 440 -19.22 -28.03 2.45
C SER A 440 -18.90 -27.69 1.00
N GLN A 441 -19.51 -26.60 0.51
CA GLN A 441 -19.20 -25.99 -0.79
C GLN A 441 -18.25 -24.79 -0.68
N ASP A 442 -17.78 -24.47 0.54
CA ASP A 442 -16.80 -23.40 0.75
C ASP A 442 -15.48 -23.68 0.00
N PRO A 443 -14.88 -22.69 -0.66
CA PRO A 443 -13.65 -22.88 -1.44
C PRO A 443 -12.41 -23.18 -0.60
N LEU A 444 -12.43 -22.93 0.72
CA LEU A 444 -11.35 -23.25 1.66
C LEU A 444 -11.56 -24.62 2.36
N ARG A 445 -12.47 -25.46 1.85
CA ARG A 445 -12.80 -26.76 2.45
C ARG A 445 -11.68 -27.80 2.47
N HIS A 446 -10.67 -27.63 1.61
CA HIS A 446 -9.52 -28.53 1.54
C HIS A 446 -8.37 -28.04 2.42
N PRO A 447 -7.71 -28.92 3.20
CA PRO A 447 -6.51 -28.55 3.96
C PRO A 447 -5.31 -28.19 3.07
N PHE A 448 -4.49 -27.26 3.56
CA PHE A 448 -3.23 -26.84 2.94
C PHE A 448 -2.03 -27.51 3.59
N HIS A 449 -0.98 -27.74 2.82
CA HIS A 449 0.29 -28.24 3.35
C HIS A 449 1.08 -27.14 4.07
N ALA A 450 1.00 -25.90 3.57
CA ALA A 450 1.63 -24.74 4.17
C ALA A 450 0.77 -23.48 4.00
N GLY A 451 0.96 -22.53 4.91
CA GLY A 451 0.39 -21.18 4.81
C GLY A 451 1.48 -20.14 4.95
N ILE A 452 1.38 -19.07 4.17
CA ILE A 452 2.38 -17.99 4.09
C ILE A 452 1.68 -16.65 4.33
N ARG A 453 2.15 -15.85 5.29
CA ARG A 453 1.64 -14.50 5.56
C ARG A 453 2.37 -13.46 4.71
N CYS A 454 1.63 -12.79 3.83
CA CYS A 454 2.11 -11.74 2.93
C CYS A 454 1.29 -10.44 3.06
N LEU A 455 1.09 -9.94 4.28
CA LEU A 455 0.23 -8.78 4.58
C LEU A 455 0.89 -7.41 4.36
N GLY A 456 2.05 -7.37 3.73
CA GLY A 456 2.79 -6.16 3.44
C GLY A 456 3.51 -5.58 4.66
N TRP A 457 3.51 -4.26 4.76
CA TRP A 457 4.47 -3.51 5.58
C TRP A 457 3.80 -2.44 6.42
N ARG A 458 4.37 -2.14 7.59
CA ARG A 458 4.02 -1.01 8.49
C ARG A 458 5.26 -0.17 8.80
N ALA A 459 5.09 1.06 9.27
CA ALA A 459 6.21 1.91 9.67
C ALA A 459 7.14 1.22 10.70
N ALA A 460 8.45 1.33 10.49
CA ALA A 460 9.48 0.80 11.39
C ALA A 460 9.98 1.91 12.33
N LEU A 461 9.13 2.38 13.21
CA LEU A 461 9.43 3.52 14.09
C LEU A 461 10.09 3.05 15.40
N PRO A 462 11.07 3.81 15.94
CA PRO A 462 11.48 3.67 17.34
C PRO A 462 10.33 4.08 18.27
N ASP A 463 10.44 3.77 19.56
CA ASP A 463 9.46 4.23 20.54
C ASP A 463 9.58 5.77 20.74
N VAL A 464 8.52 6.47 20.35
CA VAL A 464 8.43 7.94 20.32
C VAL A 464 7.10 8.31 20.99
N ALA A 465 7.17 8.97 22.13
CA ALA A 465 5.97 9.40 22.86
C ALA A 465 5.17 10.42 22.04
N ASN A 466 3.83 10.30 22.07
CA ASN A 466 2.87 11.21 21.41
C ASN A 466 2.97 11.26 19.88
N LEU A 467 3.61 10.28 19.24
CA LEU A 467 3.61 10.19 17.78
C LEU A 467 2.23 9.80 17.27
N THR A 468 1.71 10.56 16.31
CA THR A 468 0.41 10.31 15.68
C THR A 468 0.59 9.61 14.33
N GLU A 469 -0.23 8.59 14.05
CA GLU A 469 -0.13 7.74 12.86
C GLU A 469 -1.52 7.49 12.22
N THR A 470 -1.57 7.35 10.89
CA THR A 470 -2.75 6.88 10.15
C THR A 470 -2.53 5.48 9.60
N GLY A 471 -2.74 4.47 10.45
CA GLY A 471 -2.62 3.06 10.07
C GLY A 471 -1.19 2.64 9.72
N LYS A 472 -0.72 2.94 8.50
CA LYS A 472 0.59 2.55 7.98
C LYS A 472 1.69 3.60 8.20
N TYR A 473 1.37 4.89 8.23
CA TYR A 473 2.35 5.99 8.18
C TYR A 473 2.14 7.03 9.30
N PRO A 474 3.20 7.74 9.72
CA PRO A 474 3.08 8.88 10.63
C PRO A 474 2.35 10.07 9.98
N ILE A 475 1.67 10.85 10.81
CA ILE A 475 1.03 12.11 10.39
C ILE A 475 2.08 13.22 10.38
N MET A 476 2.09 13.99 9.30
CA MET A 476 3.05 15.07 9.09
C MET A 476 2.45 16.25 8.32
N ASP A 477 3.00 17.43 8.57
CA ASP A 477 2.67 18.69 7.88
C ASP A 477 3.33 18.78 6.48
N ALA A 478 3.12 19.90 5.80
CA ALA A 478 3.67 20.16 4.47
C ALA A 478 5.21 20.20 4.42
N SER A 479 5.88 20.33 5.55
CA SER A 479 7.34 20.34 5.67
C SER A 479 7.94 18.96 5.96
N TYR A 480 7.11 17.91 5.95
CA TYR A 480 7.44 16.54 6.39
C TYR A 480 7.79 16.45 7.88
N GLN A 481 7.39 17.43 8.69
CA GLN A 481 7.56 17.43 10.13
C GLN A 481 6.35 16.78 10.80
N SER A 482 6.56 16.10 11.93
CA SER A 482 5.47 15.63 12.79
C SER A 482 4.56 16.79 13.19
N THR A 483 3.25 16.58 13.08
CA THR A 483 2.25 17.56 13.54
C THR A 483 2.18 17.65 15.06
N ALA A 484 2.67 16.63 15.78
CA ALA A 484 2.64 16.56 17.24
C ALA A 484 3.99 16.94 17.88
N ILE A 485 5.12 16.77 17.18
CA ILE A 485 6.47 16.87 17.76
C ILE A 485 7.35 17.79 16.88
N PRO A 486 7.47 19.08 17.21
CA PRO A 486 8.34 20.00 16.49
C PRO A 486 9.80 19.55 16.48
N GLY A 487 10.47 19.66 15.33
CA GLY A 487 11.87 19.22 15.16
C GLY A 487 12.05 17.74 14.79
N LEU A 488 10.96 16.94 14.77
CA LEU A 488 10.95 15.56 14.29
C LEU A 488 10.40 15.50 12.85
N PHE A 489 11.22 15.03 11.91
CA PHE A 489 10.89 14.94 10.48
C PHE A 489 10.88 13.51 9.98
N PHE A 490 10.27 13.27 8.82
CA PHE A 490 10.24 11.95 8.19
C PHE A 490 10.85 11.99 6.79
N ALA A 491 11.60 10.94 6.43
CA ALA A 491 12.17 10.76 5.10
C ALA A 491 11.90 9.35 4.55
N GLY A 492 12.02 9.19 3.24
CA GLY A 492 11.87 7.90 2.59
C GLY A 492 10.44 7.36 2.66
N ALA A 493 10.31 6.05 2.85
CA ALA A 493 9.02 5.38 2.92
C ALA A 493 8.09 5.93 4.02
N LEU A 494 8.63 6.59 5.06
CA LEU A 494 7.80 7.23 6.10
C LEU A 494 7.16 8.52 5.61
N SER A 495 7.88 9.32 4.80
CA SER A 495 7.34 10.54 4.17
C SER A 495 6.21 10.25 3.18
N HIS A 496 6.10 9.00 2.72
CA HIS A 496 5.06 8.55 1.79
C HIS A 496 3.63 8.65 2.35
N GLY A 497 3.47 8.88 3.66
CA GLY A 497 2.16 9.23 4.24
C GLY A 497 1.51 10.45 3.56
N ARG A 498 2.30 11.36 2.97
CA ARG A 498 1.80 12.57 2.29
C ARG A 498 1.18 12.30 0.92
N ASP A 499 1.71 11.32 0.20
CA ASP A 499 1.35 10.99 -1.18
C ASP A 499 0.92 9.51 -1.36
N TYR A 500 0.53 8.84 -0.28
CA TYR A 500 0.14 7.44 -0.30
C TYR A 500 -1.01 7.20 -1.30
N ARG A 501 -0.82 6.25 -2.23
CA ARG A 501 -1.72 5.94 -3.36
C ARG A 501 -1.97 7.10 -4.33
N ARG A 502 -1.18 8.17 -4.24
CA ARG A 502 -1.26 9.36 -5.10
C ARG A 502 -0.02 9.52 -5.98
N SER A 503 1.18 9.27 -5.44
CA SER A 503 2.43 9.47 -6.18
C SER A 503 3.53 8.48 -5.74
N ALA A 504 4.79 8.76 -6.10
CA ALA A 504 5.92 7.81 -6.02
C ALA A 504 6.80 7.91 -4.76
N GLY A 505 6.44 8.69 -3.74
CA GLY A 505 7.23 8.96 -2.53
C GLY A 505 7.54 7.73 -1.65
N GLY A 506 6.96 6.57 -1.97
CA GLY A 506 7.26 5.29 -1.31
C GLY A 506 8.44 4.53 -1.92
N PHE A 507 9.00 5.00 -3.03
CA PHE A 507 9.99 4.29 -3.86
C PHE A 507 11.23 5.16 -4.10
N ILE A 508 12.39 4.54 -4.40
CA ILE A 508 13.67 5.25 -4.53
C ILE A 508 13.57 6.44 -5.49
N HIS A 509 12.93 6.24 -6.65
CA HIS A 509 12.76 7.31 -7.64
C HIS A 509 11.92 8.50 -7.19
N GLY A 510 11.01 8.32 -6.24
CA GLY A 510 10.22 9.41 -5.68
C GLY A 510 10.89 10.01 -4.46
N PHE A 511 11.21 9.19 -3.45
CA PHE A 511 11.73 9.74 -2.20
C PHE A 511 13.13 10.32 -2.29
N ARG A 512 13.91 10.04 -3.34
CA ARG A 512 15.18 10.77 -3.54
C ARG A 512 14.93 12.27 -3.76
N TYR A 513 13.80 12.62 -4.37
CA TYR A 513 13.36 14.01 -4.53
C TYR A 513 12.66 14.55 -3.28
N THR A 514 11.87 13.74 -2.56
CA THR A 514 11.33 14.20 -1.27
C THR A 514 12.44 14.40 -0.22
N ALA A 515 13.51 13.60 -0.25
CA ALA A 515 14.72 13.83 0.55
C ALA A 515 15.43 15.13 0.14
N ARG A 516 15.49 15.45 -1.15
CA ARG A 516 16.01 16.75 -1.65
C ARG A 516 15.14 17.93 -1.23
N ALA A 517 13.82 17.79 -1.27
CA ALA A 517 12.90 18.79 -0.76
C ALA A 517 13.04 18.97 0.76
N LEU A 518 13.10 17.89 1.53
CA LEU A 518 13.32 17.93 2.98
C LEU A 518 14.66 18.59 3.32
N HIS A 519 15.73 18.26 2.60
CA HIS A 519 17.02 18.95 2.75
C HIS A 519 16.86 20.46 2.59
N ARG A 520 16.20 20.92 1.52
CA ARG A 520 15.94 22.34 1.24
C ARG A 520 15.07 23.00 2.33
N ILE A 521 14.09 22.28 2.87
CA ILE A 521 13.25 22.72 3.99
C ILE A 521 14.10 22.90 5.26
N LEU A 522 14.95 21.92 5.59
CA LEU A 522 15.77 21.95 6.81
C LEU A 522 16.77 23.11 6.83
N ARG A 523 17.24 23.55 5.66
CA ARG A 523 18.13 24.72 5.50
C ARG A 523 17.41 26.05 5.23
N TYR A 524 16.09 26.00 5.05
CA TYR A 524 15.34 27.10 4.45
C TYR A 524 15.48 28.41 5.24
N LYS A 525 15.39 28.35 6.57
CA LYS A 525 15.54 29.54 7.43
C LYS A 525 16.92 30.19 7.34
N GLN A 526 17.98 29.43 7.02
CA GLN A 526 19.34 29.93 6.99
C GLN A 526 19.76 30.42 5.59
N ALA A 527 19.32 29.73 4.53
CA ALA A 527 19.83 29.96 3.18
C ALA A 527 18.75 30.07 2.10
N GLY A 528 17.47 30.06 2.48
CA GLY A 528 16.35 30.05 1.54
C GLY A 528 16.28 28.80 0.68
N TRP A 529 15.36 28.81 -0.29
CA TRP A 529 15.29 27.78 -1.32
C TRP A 529 16.16 28.16 -2.53
N PRO A 530 16.99 27.26 -3.05
CA PRO A 530 17.79 27.51 -4.24
C PRO A 530 16.93 27.97 -5.43
N ASN A 531 17.26 29.11 -6.03
CA ASN A 531 16.49 29.66 -7.14
C ASN A 531 17.37 30.35 -8.18
N ALA A 532 16.86 30.38 -9.41
CA ALA A 532 17.37 31.23 -10.48
C ALA A 532 16.45 32.44 -10.67
N SER A 533 17.00 33.62 -11.00
CA SER A 533 16.22 34.84 -11.23
C SER A 533 16.41 35.34 -12.65
N TYR A 534 15.31 35.71 -13.30
CA TYR A 534 15.29 36.18 -14.69
C TYR A 534 14.49 37.47 -14.81
N ALA A 535 14.87 38.33 -15.76
CA ALA A 535 14.04 39.46 -16.17
C ALA A 535 12.95 38.97 -17.15
N VAL A 536 11.73 39.50 -17.03
CA VAL A 536 10.55 39.00 -17.79
C VAL A 536 10.56 39.43 -19.25
N ASP A 537 11.19 40.56 -19.57
CA ASP A 537 11.34 41.10 -20.91
C ASP A 537 12.32 40.32 -21.79
N GLU A 538 13.07 39.40 -21.18
CA GLU A 538 13.98 38.47 -21.86
C GLU A 538 13.32 37.09 -22.05
N GLU A 539 13.67 36.38 -23.12
CA GLU A 539 13.20 35.02 -23.40
C GLU A 539 13.70 33.89 -22.45
N PRO A 540 14.87 33.98 -21.76
CA PRO A 540 15.46 32.84 -21.03
C PRO A 540 14.55 32.17 -19.99
N TRP A 541 13.66 32.92 -19.33
CA TRP A 541 12.79 32.33 -18.31
C TRP A 541 11.72 31.41 -18.93
N MET A 542 11.22 31.74 -20.13
CA MET A 542 10.29 30.87 -20.87
C MET A 542 11.00 29.62 -21.37
N ARG A 543 12.26 29.76 -21.84
CA ARG A 543 13.10 28.61 -22.19
C ARG A 543 13.42 27.73 -20.98
N GLN A 544 13.62 28.31 -19.80
CA GLN A 544 13.79 27.56 -18.57
C GLN A 544 12.55 26.70 -18.27
N VAL A 545 11.34 27.26 -18.39
CA VAL A 545 10.09 26.51 -18.23
C VAL A 545 10.01 25.36 -19.23
N LEU A 546 10.28 25.62 -20.52
CA LEU A 546 10.24 24.61 -21.58
C LEU A 546 11.28 23.49 -21.36
N GLY A 547 12.50 23.85 -20.94
CA GLY A 547 13.55 22.89 -20.61
C GLY A 547 13.16 21.99 -19.44
N ARG A 548 12.60 22.57 -18.37
CA ARG A 548 12.11 21.82 -17.21
C ARG A 548 10.94 20.90 -17.56
N ILE A 549 10.00 21.34 -18.39
CA ILE A 549 8.94 20.47 -18.94
C ILE A 549 9.56 19.25 -19.64
N ASN A 550 10.57 19.45 -20.47
CA ASN A 550 11.15 18.35 -21.24
C ASN A 550 12.06 17.43 -20.41
N GLU A 551 12.77 17.94 -19.40
CA GLU A 551 13.85 17.19 -18.73
C GLU A 551 13.62 16.88 -17.25
N ALA A 552 12.83 17.67 -16.53
CA ALA A 552 12.76 17.60 -15.07
C ALA A 552 12.31 16.23 -14.60
N ALA A 553 13.02 15.64 -13.64
CA ALA A 553 12.71 14.31 -13.14
C ALA A 553 11.96 14.33 -11.81
N GLY A 554 12.20 15.32 -10.94
CA GLY A 554 11.49 15.44 -9.67
C GLY A 554 9.97 15.58 -9.82
N PRO A 555 9.47 16.65 -10.48
CA PRO A 555 8.04 16.86 -10.68
C PRO A 555 7.39 15.77 -11.55
N TYR A 556 8.15 15.16 -12.46
CA TYR A 556 7.68 14.05 -13.29
C TYR A 556 7.47 12.77 -12.48
N GLN A 557 8.42 12.38 -11.62
CA GLN A 557 8.28 11.19 -10.77
C GLN A 557 7.30 11.41 -9.62
N MET A 558 7.31 12.61 -9.04
CA MET A 558 6.44 13.04 -7.96
C MET A 558 5.25 13.85 -8.49
N PHE A 559 4.59 13.33 -9.52
CA PHE A 559 3.45 13.98 -10.17
C PHE A 559 2.39 14.36 -9.15
N GLY A 560 1.85 15.58 -9.28
CA GLY A 560 0.90 16.18 -8.35
C GLY A 560 1.43 16.51 -6.93
N GLU A 561 2.68 16.17 -6.60
CA GLU A 561 3.23 16.32 -5.23
C GLU A 561 4.45 17.23 -5.16
N LEU A 562 5.33 17.23 -6.17
CA LEU A 562 6.40 18.22 -6.32
C LEU A 562 6.11 19.11 -7.52
N VAL A 563 6.34 20.42 -7.34
CA VAL A 563 6.14 21.45 -8.36
C VAL A 563 7.37 22.31 -8.50
N ASP A 564 7.54 22.89 -9.68
CA ASP A 564 8.41 24.04 -9.83
C ASP A 564 7.56 25.31 -9.62
N VAL A 565 8.07 26.27 -8.84
CA VAL A 565 7.38 27.51 -8.48
C VAL A 565 8.06 28.67 -9.17
N LEU A 566 7.32 29.46 -9.93
CA LEU A 566 7.77 30.71 -10.53
C LEU A 566 7.14 31.86 -9.75
N LEU A 567 7.93 32.57 -8.97
CA LEU A 567 7.47 33.67 -8.13
C LEU A 567 7.74 35.01 -8.82
N PHE A 568 6.68 35.79 -9.07
CA PHE A 568 6.80 37.10 -9.70
C PHE A 568 7.06 38.18 -8.67
N LYS A 569 8.09 39.01 -8.90
CA LYS A 569 8.46 40.11 -8.02
C LYS A 569 8.77 41.37 -8.81
N ALA A 570 8.42 42.52 -8.26
CA ALA A 570 8.95 43.79 -8.75
C ALA A 570 10.46 43.85 -8.43
N GLY A 571 11.26 44.24 -9.42
CA GLY A 571 12.71 44.40 -9.25
C GLY A 571 13.26 45.58 -10.05
N PRO A 572 14.56 45.87 -9.93
CA PRO A 572 15.23 46.87 -10.75
C PRO A 572 15.09 46.51 -12.23
N GLY A 573 14.53 47.42 -13.03
CA GLY A 573 14.28 47.19 -14.47
C GLY A 573 12.91 46.60 -14.82
N GLY A 574 12.06 46.27 -13.84
CA GLY A 574 10.69 45.81 -14.08
C GLY A 574 10.34 44.50 -13.36
N LEU A 575 9.53 43.66 -14.02
CA LEU A 575 9.07 42.40 -13.44
C LEU A 575 10.18 41.35 -13.54
N ARG A 576 10.41 40.62 -12.44
CA ARG A 576 11.36 39.51 -12.37
C ARG A 576 10.65 38.22 -11.98
N VAL A 577 11.17 37.10 -12.47
CA VAL A 577 10.73 35.75 -12.09
C VAL A 577 11.82 35.08 -11.28
N HIS A 578 11.47 34.55 -10.11
CA HIS A 578 12.33 33.66 -9.33
C HIS A 578 11.82 32.22 -9.49
N TYR A 579 12.67 31.36 -10.05
CA TYR A 579 12.35 29.98 -10.37
C TYR A 579 12.88 29.04 -9.28
N PHE A 580 11.98 28.34 -8.59
CA PHE A 580 12.27 27.39 -7.53
C PHE A 580 11.91 25.99 -7.98
N GLU A 581 12.88 25.08 -8.01
CA GLU A 581 12.65 23.70 -8.44
C GLU A 581 12.14 22.82 -7.29
N GLU A 582 11.24 21.88 -7.59
CA GLU A 582 10.87 20.73 -6.77
C GLU A 582 10.39 21.06 -5.34
N VAL A 583 9.58 22.10 -5.22
CA VAL A 583 8.91 22.45 -3.97
C VAL A 583 7.74 21.49 -3.74
N PRO A 584 7.55 20.93 -2.53
CA PRO A 584 6.35 20.17 -2.23
C PRO A 584 5.11 21.05 -2.44
N MET A 585 4.11 20.53 -3.15
CA MET A 585 2.89 21.27 -3.51
C MET A 585 2.22 21.87 -2.26
N ALA A 586 2.05 21.05 -1.21
CA ALA A 586 1.48 21.52 0.06
C ALA A 586 2.33 22.64 0.68
N TYR A 587 3.67 22.53 0.62
CA TYR A 587 4.56 23.54 1.17
C TYR A 587 4.50 24.85 0.37
N ALA A 588 4.43 24.77 -0.96
CA ALA A 588 4.25 25.93 -1.83
C ALA A 588 2.89 26.63 -1.60
N GLN A 589 1.86 25.88 -1.20
CA GLN A 589 0.53 26.39 -0.93
C GLN A 589 0.35 26.92 0.50
N GLU A 590 1.12 26.43 1.48
CA GLU A 590 0.99 26.80 2.89
C GLU A 590 2.02 27.85 3.33
N ASN A 591 3.22 27.85 2.75
CA ASN A 591 4.29 28.75 3.17
C ASN A 591 4.09 30.18 2.64
N SER A 592 4.13 31.15 3.55
CA SER A 592 3.93 32.59 3.25
C SER A 592 4.89 33.15 2.22
N ASP A 593 6.13 32.66 2.15
CA ASP A 593 7.15 33.19 1.25
C ASP A 593 6.79 32.97 -0.22
N PHE A 594 6.04 31.90 -0.50
CA PHE A 594 5.49 31.63 -1.82
C PHE A 594 4.12 32.31 -2.00
N ARG A 595 3.26 32.32 -0.97
CA ARG A 595 1.88 32.84 -1.09
C ARG A 595 1.76 34.36 -1.20
N THR A 596 2.72 35.10 -0.66
CA THR A 596 2.67 36.57 -0.57
C THR A 596 2.87 37.28 -1.90
N HIS A 597 3.21 36.55 -2.96
CA HIS A 597 3.43 37.11 -4.30
C HIS A 597 2.63 36.32 -5.34
N PRO A 598 2.33 36.92 -6.50
CA PRO A 598 1.82 36.18 -7.64
C PRO A 598 2.79 35.06 -8.02
N ARG A 599 2.26 33.88 -8.31
CA ARG A 599 3.07 32.70 -8.59
C ARG A 599 2.45 31.81 -9.64
N LEU A 600 3.29 31.20 -10.46
CA LEU A 600 2.91 30.17 -11.40
C LEU A 600 3.48 28.83 -10.93
N LEU A 601 2.64 27.82 -10.79
CA LEU A 601 3.06 26.47 -10.42
C LEU A 601 3.12 25.59 -11.66
N LEU A 602 4.26 24.96 -11.93
CA LEU A 602 4.43 23.94 -12.94
C LEU A 602 4.39 22.56 -12.26
N SER A 603 3.45 21.72 -12.67
CA SER A 603 3.29 20.35 -12.17
C SER A 603 3.09 19.37 -13.33
N PHE A 604 3.36 18.09 -13.09
CA PHE A 604 2.89 17.02 -13.98
C PHE A 604 1.68 16.34 -13.36
N VAL A 605 0.67 16.06 -14.18
CA VAL A 605 -0.60 15.45 -13.76
C VAL A 605 -1.08 14.42 -14.80
N TYR A 606 -1.83 13.43 -14.33
CA TYR A 606 -2.62 12.55 -15.20
C TYR A 606 -4.04 13.10 -15.37
N GLY A 607 -4.62 12.90 -16.56
CA GLY A 607 -5.97 13.31 -16.89
C GLY A 607 -7.06 12.52 -16.16
N ARG A 608 -8.23 13.13 -15.98
CA ARG A 608 -9.39 12.48 -15.35
C ARG A 608 -10.02 11.37 -16.21
N GLN A 609 -9.81 11.42 -17.52
CA GLN A 609 -10.42 10.49 -18.49
C GLN A 609 -9.67 9.16 -18.63
N PHE A 610 -8.54 9.00 -17.96
CA PHE A 610 -7.79 7.75 -17.94
C PHE A 610 -8.57 6.69 -17.14
N SER A 611 -9.40 5.91 -17.83
CA SER A 611 -10.36 4.97 -17.23
C SER A 611 -9.97 3.50 -17.43
N PRO A 612 -10.26 2.58 -16.49
CA PRO A 612 -9.85 1.16 -16.53
C PRO A 612 -10.54 0.27 -17.58
N GLY A 613 -11.37 0.82 -18.47
CA GLY A 613 -12.22 0.04 -19.39
C GLY A 613 -11.44 -0.63 -20.53
N ASP A 614 -10.41 0.05 -21.05
CA ASP A 614 -9.57 -0.35 -22.18
C ASP A 614 -8.10 0.05 -21.96
N LEU A 615 -7.18 -0.44 -22.80
CA LEU A 615 -5.84 0.16 -22.86
C LEU A 615 -5.99 1.65 -23.17
N PRO A 616 -5.39 2.53 -22.36
CA PRO A 616 -5.56 3.97 -22.50
C PRO A 616 -5.05 4.45 -23.87
N SER A 617 -5.85 5.28 -24.53
CA SER A 617 -5.43 6.08 -25.70
C SER A 617 -5.15 7.52 -25.27
N PRO A 618 -4.36 8.30 -26.03
CA PRO A 618 -4.27 9.75 -25.80
C PRO A 618 -5.66 10.37 -25.83
N GLY A 619 -5.98 11.17 -24.83
CA GLY A 619 -7.21 11.96 -24.73
C GLY A 619 -7.15 13.28 -25.50
N ALA A 620 -5.96 13.76 -25.87
CA ALA A 620 -5.76 14.95 -26.67
C ALA A 620 -4.65 14.78 -27.72
N VAL A 621 -4.86 15.37 -28.90
CA VAL A 621 -3.90 15.35 -30.03
C VAL A 621 -3.50 16.75 -30.51
N GLY A 622 -4.18 17.80 -30.01
CA GLY A 622 -3.96 19.20 -30.37
C GLY A 622 -3.98 20.10 -29.14
N ALA A 623 -3.31 21.26 -29.22
CA ALA A 623 -3.19 22.21 -28.13
C ALA A 623 -4.54 22.78 -27.67
N GLU A 624 -5.51 22.86 -28.58
CA GLU A 624 -6.87 23.32 -28.35
C GLU A 624 -7.72 22.37 -27.48
N PHE A 625 -7.25 21.14 -27.26
CA PHE A 625 -7.89 20.11 -26.43
C PHE A 625 -7.00 19.68 -25.26
N ALA A 626 -5.96 20.43 -24.92
CA ALA A 626 -4.94 20.02 -23.97
C ALA A 626 -5.50 19.65 -22.58
N GLU A 627 -6.62 20.24 -22.17
CA GLU A 627 -7.35 19.91 -20.93
C GLU A 627 -7.96 18.51 -20.91
N LEU A 628 -8.13 17.88 -22.07
CA LEU A 628 -8.61 16.51 -22.24
C LEU A 628 -7.48 15.47 -22.20
N SER A 629 -6.21 15.91 -22.09
CA SER A 629 -5.04 15.03 -22.04
C SER A 629 -5.21 13.94 -20.97
N ALA A 630 -4.97 12.68 -21.34
CA ALA A 630 -5.20 11.52 -20.48
C ALA A 630 -3.93 11.06 -19.74
N PHE A 631 -2.80 10.96 -20.45
CA PHE A 631 -1.49 10.63 -19.94
C PHE A 631 -0.86 11.78 -19.15
N LEU A 632 0.32 11.49 -18.60
CA LEU A 632 1.09 12.44 -17.82
C LEU A 632 1.49 13.63 -18.69
N HIS A 633 1.00 14.81 -18.34
CA HIS A 633 1.27 16.04 -19.09
C HIS A 633 1.57 17.21 -18.14
N PRO A 634 2.30 18.24 -18.62
CA PRO A 634 2.56 19.44 -17.85
C PRO A 634 1.29 20.28 -17.68
N ARG A 635 1.11 20.80 -16.47
CA ARG A 635 0.03 21.74 -16.15
C ARG A 635 0.59 22.92 -15.37
N LEU A 636 0.25 24.11 -15.84
CA LEU A 636 0.65 25.37 -15.25
C LEU A 636 -0.56 26.10 -14.65
N GLU A 637 -0.43 26.55 -13.41
CA GLU A 637 -1.51 27.18 -12.64
C GLU A 637 -1.04 28.51 -12.05
N LEU A 638 -1.63 29.63 -12.50
CA LEU A 638 -1.31 30.97 -12.01
C LEU A 638 -2.17 31.31 -10.81
N PHE A 639 -1.56 31.77 -9.73
CA PHE A 639 -2.22 32.23 -8.52
C PHE A 639 -1.85 33.69 -8.24
N GLU A 640 -2.84 34.46 -7.80
CA GLU A 640 -2.61 35.79 -7.23
C GLU A 640 -1.97 35.67 -5.83
N ALA A 641 -1.41 36.78 -5.36
CA ALA A 641 -0.92 36.90 -3.99
C ALA A 641 -2.09 36.71 -3.00
N SER A 642 -1.93 35.79 -2.05
CA SER A 642 -2.96 35.49 -1.05
C SER A 642 -2.32 35.28 0.32
N PRO A 643 -2.11 36.39 1.07
CA PRO A 643 -1.39 36.36 2.35
C PRO A 643 -2.21 35.74 3.50
N GLY A 644 -3.54 35.63 3.35
CA GLY A 644 -4.42 35.02 4.37
C GLY A 644 -4.37 33.49 4.34
N ALA A 645 -4.80 32.84 5.43
CA ALA A 645 -4.96 31.39 5.50
C ALA A 645 -6.21 30.94 4.72
N GLY A 646 -6.05 30.00 3.77
CA GLY A 646 -7.15 29.49 2.96
C GLY A 646 -6.69 28.79 1.69
N HIS A 647 -7.59 28.00 1.09
CA HIS A 647 -7.37 27.42 -0.24
C HIS A 647 -7.45 28.54 -1.30
N CYS A 648 -6.39 28.67 -2.10
CA CYS A 648 -6.38 29.56 -3.26
C CYS A 648 -6.72 28.75 -4.50
N LEU A 649 -7.68 29.22 -5.29
CA LEU A 649 -7.92 28.67 -6.62
C LEU A 649 -7.00 29.39 -7.63
N PRO A 650 -6.54 28.70 -8.68
CA PRO A 650 -5.80 29.34 -9.74
C PRO A 650 -6.70 30.33 -10.51
N VAL A 651 -6.14 31.49 -10.86
CA VAL A 651 -6.80 32.51 -11.68
C VAL A 651 -6.91 32.01 -13.12
N VAL A 652 -5.86 31.38 -13.62
CA VAL A 652 -5.83 30.77 -14.95
C VAL A 652 -4.99 29.50 -14.91
N THR A 653 -5.41 28.51 -15.71
CA THR A 653 -4.74 27.22 -15.86
C THR A 653 -4.40 27.02 -17.35
N HIS A 654 -3.24 26.44 -17.62
CA HIS A 654 -2.87 25.95 -18.94
C HIS A 654 -2.35 24.51 -18.83
N SER A 655 -3.03 23.59 -19.49
CA SER A 655 -2.47 22.27 -19.78
C SER A 655 -1.66 22.35 -21.06
N VAL A 656 -0.45 21.80 -21.04
CA VAL A 656 0.29 21.51 -22.26
C VAL A 656 -0.20 20.16 -22.74
N VAL A 657 -0.57 20.05 -24.03
CA VAL A 657 -1.10 18.80 -24.58
C VAL A 657 -0.11 17.65 -24.36
N GLU A 658 -0.63 16.47 -24.04
CA GLU A 658 0.18 15.27 -23.88
C GLU A 658 0.92 14.90 -25.18
N ASP A 659 2.10 14.32 -25.02
CA ASP A 659 2.87 13.76 -26.12
C ASP A 659 3.31 12.34 -25.71
N VAL A 660 3.03 11.35 -26.57
CA VAL A 660 3.28 9.93 -26.28
C VAL A 660 4.75 9.64 -26.05
N PHE A 661 5.64 10.42 -26.68
CA PHE A 661 7.07 10.30 -26.45
C PHE A 661 7.53 11.08 -25.23
N THR A 662 6.69 11.92 -24.63
CA THR A 662 7.01 12.94 -23.62
C THR A 662 7.92 14.05 -24.17
N ASP A 663 7.64 14.45 -25.42
CA ASP A 663 8.38 15.48 -26.17
C ASP A 663 7.54 16.73 -26.37
N TRP A 664 7.78 17.75 -25.55
CA TRP A 664 6.99 18.98 -25.60
C TRP A 664 7.69 20.08 -26.42
N GLN A 665 8.18 19.74 -27.62
CA GLN A 665 8.94 20.67 -28.48
C GLN A 665 8.22 21.10 -29.77
N SER A 666 7.11 20.45 -30.16
CA SER A 666 6.30 20.91 -31.29
C SER A 666 5.96 22.40 -31.17
N PHE A 667 6.29 23.19 -32.20
CA PHE A 667 6.02 24.63 -32.17
C PHE A 667 4.52 24.93 -32.02
N VAL A 668 3.69 24.26 -32.84
CA VAL A 668 2.23 24.47 -32.88
C VAL A 668 1.54 23.84 -31.67
N GLY A 669 1.99 22.66 -31.24
CA GLY A 669 1.34 21.90 -30.16
C GLY A 669 1.75 22.35 -28.76
N HIS A 670 2.98 22.83 -28.59
CA HIS A 670 3.58 23.02 -27.26
C HIS A 670 4.18 24.40 -27.08
N VAL A 671 5.12 24.81 -27.94
CA VAL A 671 5.95 26.00 -27.70
C VAL A 671 5.16 27.30 -27.82
N ASP A 672 4.47 27.55 -28.94
CA ASP A 672 3.70 28.78 -29.15
C ASP A 672 2.55 28.93 -28.14
N PRO A 673 1.70 27.90 -27.89
CA PRO A 673 0.66 27.98 -26.86
C PRO A 673 1.23 28.27 -25.45
N LEU A 674 2.30 27.58 -25.06
CA LEU A 674 2.94 27.78 -23.77
C LEU A 674 3.49 29.21 -23.65
N PHE A 675 4.23 29.69 -24.65
CA PHE A 675 4.87 31.01 -24.57
C PHE A 675 3.84 32.14 -24.53
N ARG A 676 2.75 32.03 -25.29
CA ARG A 676 1.62 32.97 -25.21
C ARG A 676 0.98 32.97 -23.83
N PHE A 677 0.81 31.80 -23.23
CA PHE A 677 0.28 31.68 -21.87
C PHE A 677 1.22 32.29 -20.82
N LEU A 678 2.53 32.03 -20.93
CA LEU A 678 3.56 32.60 -20.06
C LEU A 678 3.60 34.14 -20.16
N ASP A 679 3.52 34.69 -21.36
CA ASP A 679 3.45 36.14 -21.61
C ASP A 679 2.15 36.75 -21.04
N ALA A 680 1.02 36.05 -21.12
CA ALA A 680 -0.22 36.45 -20.45
C ALA A 680 -0.09 36.47 -18.93
N CYS A 681 0.53 35.43 -18.33
CA CYS A 681 0.80 35.39 -16.89
C CYS A 681 1.69 36.57 -16.44
N ALA A 682 2.72 36.87 -17.22
CA ALA A 682 3.62 37.99 -16.96
C ALA A 682 2.90 39.35 -17.00
N ARG A 683 1.96 39.55 -17.93
CA ARG A 683 1.12 40.76 -17.96
C ARG A 683 0.25 40.88 -16.71
N MET A 684 -0.48 39.83 -16.37
CA MET A 684 -1.35 39.80 -15.19
C MET A 684 -0.55 40.07 -13.90
N ALA A 685 0.61 39.41 -13.75
CA ALA A 685 1.49 39.65 -12.61
C ALA A 685 2.04 41.08 -12.56
N SER A 686 2.34 41.68 -13.72
CA SER A 686 2.77 43.09 -13.80
C SER A 686 1.66 44.04 -13.34
N GLU A 687 0.41 43.77 -13.71
CA GLU A 687 -0.76 44.56 -13.30
C GLU A 687 -1.00 44.46 -11.79
N TRP A 688 -1.01 43.24 -11.23
CA TRP A 688 -1.19 43.02 -9.80
C TRP A 688 -0.09 43.68 -8.95
N LEU A 689 1.14 43.68 -9.44
CA LEU A 689 2.29 44.30 -8.77
C LEU A 689 2.50 45.78 -9.13
N GLN A 690 1.62 46.35 -9.97
CA GLN A 690 1.69 47.75 -10.42
C GLN A 690 3.05 48.12 -11.07
N VAL A 691 3.68 47.17 -11.75
CA VAL A 691 4.97 47.38 -12.42
C VAL A 691 4.72 48.03 -13.79
N LYS A 692 5.19 49.28 -13.97
CA LYS A 692 5.07 49.98 -15.26
C LYS A 692 5.93 49.29 -16.32
N LYS A 693 5.33 49.01 -17.48
CA LYS A 693 6.06 48.51 -18.67
C LYS A 693 7.15 49.51 -19.03
N ALA A 694 8.42 49.08 -19.08
CA ALA A 694 9.42 49.84 -19.81
C ALA A 694 8.93 49.94 -21.26
N ARG A 695 8.74 51.14 -21.79
CA ARG A 695 8.43 51.33 -23.21
C ARG A 695 9.58 50.69 -23.99
N ARG A 696 9.30 49.63 -24.77
CA ARG A 696 10.23 49.16 -25.81
C ARG A 696 10.51 50.35 -26.72
N ALA A 697 11.75 50.83 -26.70
CA ALA A 697 12.24 51.86 -27.60
C ALA A 697 12.38 51.31 -29.01
#